data_AF-A0A433IPE3-F1
#
_entry.id   AF-A0A433IPE3-F1
#
_cell.length_a   1.000
_cell.length_b   1.000
_cell.length_c   1.000
_cell.angle_alpha   90.00
_cell.angle_beta   90.00
_cell.angle_gamma   90.00
#
_symmetry.space_group_name_H-M   'P 1'
#
loop_
_entity.id
_entity.type
_entity.pdbx_description
1 polymer ?
#
loop_
_entity_poly.entity_id
_entity_poly.type
_entity_poly.pdbx_seq_one_letter_code
_entity_poly.pdbx_strand_id
1 'polypeptide(L)'
;MSILRVHDGLFGLTFQQALDKASPGATIALTPGTYAEFESIPVGNLRIIGAGSRPEDVILVTQLDVHGQISVENLTLQAPHFHNAVRLHGPTASAVFLYTAIQPEPTGQFPAVYSEGGAVTVRRSTLDQGPGGCALYVEGQGTATFEDSTTGTVNAVASTVTTVDSTHGAFHLSAASKVHARGTLCLAPAEGMRGLVLTAFSVLKAERLTTDITYLELSLEDSALDVAEVSTSSDVDVHVMTSGGSHVQIPPDTVRVTDIDRQKAEQEVAERRQREEAAARRRAEEAAAEAAATGEAARQAAAEAQAEARRQEEAKPRAVMWTAAQGADFTTVQDQLRPGDTLVLEEGDFHLPDPAIMLNCHIRGTGRADRIRLHGAVGIPNGATVRLENMLLVTPSTGNAVNVHAGGNATLTGVLVDPTKAEVFSPLCSSGGRLTLNEVRVVSEPTSYLADVLGTQGGVIVAEDSTFGIVRLESSARATLTDCTANQLYVLGSGEALSLGTLRIPPTTPHLRALAVEEGGRGTIADLCVEEPCEVFVAGSLQIAHVSSAPHALHLITTDTALHSIPEDAIATAEEPSQTATADATLVEHPGENSTGDREPSAGRGHDGADLADTNCDPMAQLSALTGLADVKNQVQTFIAEVRFAEARRQRGFAVRRQTLHSQFLGNPGTGKTTVARLLGRALHQAGVLSSDVFVEVTREDLVSEHIGGTGPKTRRILESALGGILFIDEAYTLAEGGPQDFGREAIATLLAFMENHRDEFMVILAGYPEQMHAFFKANPGLRSRVPLRFDFEDYSTAELVQMGLAALADDGFTVDPDAYRRTVAEAHRSSGDRSNGRWVRNLNDRLARHMAHRVMAESGAAEDMVGVEDERLTQVDPADLHALLGRSTEDDTGVDHLLVELDEMVGLETVKAWVRGLVAQAEADERLRDAGVDLPRPTYHMVFAGSPGTGKTTVARLVGKLFHRLGILSTPQVVEASRERMVGRYIGHTEERTGLLLDEARGGVLFVDEAYQLDMPDSSNDFGKVAVETLITRLEDDRHSFIAIFAGYTDRMAQFLSLNPGLASRVPHNIEFPDYSPDDIAEIVVRTLRRTWSFDETVLRSAVAQGYAGLPPESRANARQARNYADAISQAHKTWITESSTDGDDIRHIRDATIIGVLAAEPTGQDQ
;
A
#
# COMPACT_ATOMS: atom_id res chain seq x y z
N MET A 1 31.24 -43.78 -17.89
CA MET A 1 31.34 -42.36 -18.26
C MET A 1 32.15 -42.26 -19.54
N SER A 2 31.52 -41.88 -20.65
CA SER A 2 32.22 -41.51 -21.87
C SER A 2 32.93 -40.17 -21.65
N ILE A 3 34.23 -40.11 -21.97
CA ILE A 3 35.00 -38.86 -21.98
C ILE A 3 35.14 -38.42 -23.43
N LEU A 4 34.58 -37.26 -23.77
CA LEU A 4 34.66 -36.67 -25.10
C LEU A 4 35.73 -35.57 -25.06
N ARG A 5 36.81 -35.73 -25.84
CA ARG A 5 37.89 -34.76 -25.91
C ARG A 5 37.64 -33.76 -27.04
N VAL A 6 37.66 -32.49 -26.70
CA VAL A 6 37.49 -31.35 -27.62
C VAL A 6 38.85 -30.68 -27.79
N HIS A 7 39.20 -30.37 -29.03
CA HIS A 7 40.49 -29.78 -29.39
C HIS A 7 40.27 -28.48 -30.15
N ASP A 8 41.02 -27.44 -29.78
CA ASP A 8 41.07 -26.16 -30.50
C ASP A 8 41.86 -26.37 -31.82
N GLY A 9 41.17 -26.45 -32.96
CA GLY A 9 41.78 -26.60 -34.30
C GLY A 9 40.94 -27.36 -35.35
N LEU A 10 41.35 -27.25 -36.62
CA LEU A 10 40.65 -27.72 -37.85
C LEU A 10 40.29 -29.22 -37.93
N PHE A 11 40.77 -30.06 -37.01
CA PHE A 11 40.58 -31.53 -37.05
C PHE A 11 40.01 -32.11 -35.73
N GLY A 12 39.59 -31.28 -34.78
CA GLY A 12 38.96 -31.68 -33.52
C GLY A 12 37.42 -31.73 -33.58
N LEU A 13 36.78 -32.35 -32.59
CA LEU A 13 35.33 -32.14 -32.35
C LEU A 13 35.14 -30.71 -31.85
N THR A 14 34.14 -29.99 -32.35
CA THR A 14 33.69 -28.72 -31.73
C THR A 14 32.98 -29.00 -30.40
N PHE A 15 32.79 -27.96 -29.58
CA PHE A 15 32.09 -28.12 -28.30
C PHE A 15 30.63 -28.57 -28.53
N GLN A 16 29.94 -27.97 -29.50
CA GLN A 16 28.60 -28.39 -29.92
C GLN A 16 28.55 -29.86 -30.38
N GLN A 17 29.53 -30.30 -31.19
CA GLN A 17 29.59 -31.69 -31.66
C GLN A 17 29.87 -32.69 -30.53
N ALA A 18 30.56 -32.27 -29.46
CA ALA A 18 30.76 -33.07 -28.28
C ALA A 18 29.49 -33.16 -27.44
N LEU A 19 28.71 -32.08 -27.33
CA LEU A 19 27.40 -32.07 -26.68
C LEU A 19 26.41 -33.00 -27.38
N ASP A 20 26.31 -32.94 -28.71
CA ASP A 20 25.42 -33.81 -29.50
C ASP A 20 25.72 -35.30 -29.33
N LYS A 21 26.97 -35.64 -28.98
CA LYS A 21 27.44 -37.01 -28.74
C LYS A 21 27.42 -37.40 -27.26
N ALA A 22 27.19 -36.46 -26.36
CA ALA A 22 27.23 -36.67 -24.93
C ALA A 22 25.97 -37.41 -24.47
N SER A 23 26.17 -38.51 -23.74
CA SER A 23 25.08 -39.14 -22.99
C SER A 23 24.93 -38.44 -21.62
N PRO A 24 23.77 -38.51 -20.95
CA PRO A 24 23.63 -38.00 -19.58
C PRO A 24 24.72 -38.56 -18.66
N GLY A 25 25.40 -37.69 -17.91
CA GLY A 25 26.54 -37.97 -17.06
C GLY A 25 27.89 -38.08 -17.78
N ALA A 26 27.96 -37.75 -19.08
CA ALA A 26 29.22 -37.73 -19.82
C ALA A 26 30.14 -36.59 -19.36
N THR A 27 31.44 -36.79 -19.57
CA THR A 27 32.47 -35.78 -19.29
C THR A 27 33.01 -35.22 -20.58
N ILE A 28 32.93 -33.91 -20.76
CA ILE A 28 33.54 -33.18 -21.88
C ILE A 28 34.84 -32.59 -21.39
N ALA A 29 35.96 -32.99 -22.00
CA ALA A 29 37.29 -32.54 -21.64
C ALA A 29 37.84 -31.60 -22.73
N LEU A 30 38.04 -30.33 -22.39
CA LEU A 30 38.56 -29.30 -23.28
C LEU A 30 40.08 -29.21 -23.15
N THR A 31 40.84 -29.35 -24.23
CA THR A 31 42.29 -29.08 -24.18
C THR A 31 42.58 -27.58 -24.12
N PRO A 32 43.79 -27.15 -23.69
CA PRO A 32 44.16 -25.74 -23.70
C PRO A 32 43.87 -25.04 -25.03
N GLY A 33 43.22 -23.88 -24.98
CA GLY A 33 42.68 -23.18 -26.14
C GLY A 33 41.47 -22.30 -25.81
N THR A 34 41.00 -21.54 -26.81
CA THR A 34 39.80 -20.68 -26.68
C THR A 34 38.68 -21.21 -27.56
N TYR A 35 37.57 -21.59 -26.94
CA TYR A 35 36.38 -22.13 -27.59
C TYR A 35 35.32 -21.04 -27.60
N ALA A 36 35.17 -20.33 -28.73
CA ALA A 36 34.18 -19.27 -28.87
C ALA A 36 32.91 -19.80 -29.54
N GLU A 37 31.87 -20.01 -28.75
CA GLU A 37 30.54 -20.44 -29.17
C GLU A 37 29.55 -19.34 -28.76
N PHE A 38 29.36 -18.35 -29.64
CA PHE A 38 28.60 -17.12 -29.33
C PHE A 38 27.09 -17.32 -29.17
N GLU A 39 26.58 -18.53 -29.37
CA GLU A 39 25.18 -18.90 -29.14
C GLU A 39 24.98 -19.40 -27.70
N SER A 40 23.74 -19.31 -27.20
CA SER A 40 23.38 -19.94 -25.93
C SER A 40 23.23 -21.45 -26.09
N ILE A 41 23.83 -22.21 -25.18
CA ILE A 41 23.91 -23.66 -25.28
C ILE A 41 23.11 -24.30 -24.15
N PRO A 42 22.03 -25.05 -24.46
CA PRO A 42 21.28 -25.79 -23.45
C PRO A 42 22.10 -26.98 -22.96
N VAL A 43 22.30 -27.06 -21.65
CA VAL A 43 23.06 -28.12 -20.99
C VAL A 43 22.32 -28.70 -19.79
N GLY A 44 22.56 -29.98 -19.52
CA GLY A 44 22.00 -30.66 -18.35
C GLY A 44 22.55 -32.05 -18.20
N ASN A 45 22.82 -32.45 -16.95
CA ASN A 45 23.39 -33.73 -16.57
C ASN A 45 24.76 -33.98 -17.23
N LEU A 46 25.70 -33.04 -17.11
CA LEU A 46 27.01 -33.10 -17.77
C LEU A 46 28.15 -32.60 -16.87
N ARG A 47 29.37 -33.08 -17.14
CA ARG A 47 30.59 -32.56 -16.52
C ARG A 47 31.51 -31.98 -17.57
N ILE A 48 31.94 -30.74 -17.41
CA ILE A 48 32.85 -30.04 -18.32
C ILE A 48 34.16 -29.79 -17.57
N ILE A 49 35.29 -30.21 -18.13
CA ILE A 49 36.60 -30.12 -17.47
C ILE A 49 37.63 -29.54 -18.43
N GLY A 50 38.36 -28.51 -18.00
CA GLY A 50 39.56 -28.05 -18.69
C GLY A 50 40.76 -28.94 -18.37
N ALA A 51 41.44 -29.45 -19.40
CA ALA A 51 42.65 -30.27 -19.29
C ALA A 51 43.94 -29.43 -19.16
N GLY A 52 43.80 -28.12 -18.90
CA GLY A 52 44.90 -27.21 -18.65
C GLY A 52 45.55 -27.40 -17.28
N SER A 53 46.72 -26.78 -17.10
CA SER A 53 47.39 -26.71 -15.80
C SER A 53 46.74 -25.69 -14.87
N ARG A 54 46.04 -24.71 -15.45
CA ARG A 54 45.30 -23.65 -14.76
C ARG A 54 43.98 -23.33 -15.49
N PRO A 55 43.01 -22.68 -14.82
CA PRO A 55 41.72 -22.36 -15.43
C PRO A 55 41.83 -21.42 -16.64
N GLU A 56 42.82 -20.52 -16.67
CA GLU A 56 43.06 -19.60 -17.79
C GLU A 56 43.60 -20.28 -19.06
N ASP A 57 44.10 -21.51 -18.95
CA ASP A 57 44.61 -22.27 -20.10
C ASP A 57 43.48 -22.70 -21.05
N VAL A 58 42.23 -22.75 -20.56
CA VAL A 58 41.04 -23.21 -21.27
C VAL A 58 39.94 -22.17 -21.12
N ILE A 59 39.62 -21.45 -22.19
CA ILE A 59 38.57 -20.41 -22.19
C ILE A 59 37.39 -20.90 -23.01
N LEU A 60 36.20 -20.90 -22.44
CA LEU A 60 34.95 -21.18 -23.11
C LEU A 60 34.09 -19.91 -23.11
N VAL A 61 33.91 -19.31 -24.28
CA VAL A 61 33.12 -18.09 -24.48
C VAL A 61 31.73 -18.50 -24.98
N THR A 62 30.75 -18.55 -24.07
CA THR A 62 29.36 -18.97 -24.38
C THR A 62 28.43 -18.70 -23.18
N GLN A 63 27.11 -18.75 -23.40
CA GLN A 63 26.13 -18.84 -22.32
C GLN A 63 25.70 -20.31 -22.12
N LEU A 64 25.78 -20.81 -20.89
CA LEU A 64 25.27 -22.14 -20.53
C LEU A 64 23.85 -22.04 -19.95
N ASP A 65 22.84 -22.50 -20.69
CA ASP A 65 21.46 -22.59 -20.22
C ASP A 65 21.21 -23.95 -19.55
N VAL A 66 21.18 -23.95 -18.22
CA VAL A 66 21.16 -25.14 -17.38
C VAL A 66 19.73 -25.53 -17.03
N HIS A 67 19.28 -26.69 -17.54
CA HIS A 67 17.96 -27.28 -17.23
C HIS A 67 18.03 -28.51 -16.31
N GLY A 68 19.24 -28.94 -15.95
CA GLY A 68 19.49 -30.11 -15.09
C GLY A 68 20.72 -29.89 -14.21
N GLN A 69 21.52 -30.93 -13.98
CA GLN A 69 22.71 -30.80 -13.14
C GLN A 69 23.99 -30.67 -13.97
N ILE A 70 24.81 -29.66 -13.74
CA ILE A 70 26.13 -29.55 -14.36
C ILE A 70 27.25 -29.38 -13.34
N SER A 71 28.45 -29.87 -13.69
CA SER A 71 29.70 -29.54 -13.00
C SER A 71 30.70 -28.99 -14.01
N VAL A 72 31.29 -27.83 -13.71
CA VAL A 72 32.31 -27.18 -14.51
C VAL A 72 33.58 -27.07 -13.68
N GLU A 73 34.70 -27.53 -14.25
CA GLU A 73 35.94 -27.68 -13.49
C GLU A 73 37.17 -27.22 -14.29
N ASN A 74 38.06 -26.47 -13.62
CA ASN A 74 39.40 -26.12 -14.13
C ASN A 74 39.40 -25.43 -15.51
N LEU A 75 38.51 -24.46 -15.72
CA LEU A 75 38.45 -23.64 -16.94
C LEU A 75 37.93 -22.24 -16.66
N THR A 76 38.04 -21.36 -17.66
CA THR A 76 37.45 -20.00 -17.64
C THR A 76 36.19 -19.98 -18.49
N LEU A 77 35.04 -19.65 -17.88
CA LEU A 77 33.79 -19.34 -18.57
C LEU A 77 33.73 -17.84 -18.80
N GLN A 78 33.60 -17.42 -20.05
CA GLN A 78 33.46 -16.01 -20.40
C GLN A 78 32.08 -15.78 -21.02
N ALA A 79 31.32 -14.85 -20.46
CA ALA A 79 30.04 -14.49 -21.03
C ALA A 79 30.21 -13.79 -22.40
N PRO A 80 29.35 -14.10 -23.40
CA PRO A 80 29.25 -13.30 -24.60
C PRO A 80 28.61 -11.93 -24.30
N HIS A 81 28.76 -10.96 -25.22
CA HIS A 81 28.11 -9.65 -25.08
C HIS A 81 26.60 -9.78 -24.88
N PHE A 82 26.05 -9.04 -23.92
CA PHE A 82 24.61 -9.02 -23.61
C PHE A 82 24.02 -10.35 -23.10
N HIS A 83 24.85 -11.23 -22.54
CA HIS A 83 24.45 -12.55 -22.07
C HIS A 83 25.02 -12.84 -20.67
N ASN A 84 24.40 -13.80 -19.97
CA ASN A 84 25.00 -14.39 -18.77
C ASN A 84 26.08 -15.41 -19.21
N ALA A 85 27.08 -15.69 -18.37
CA ALA A 85 27.92 -16.87 -18.61
C ALA A 85 27.13 -18.16 -18.32
N VAL A 86 26.28 -18.12 -17.29
CA VAL A 86 25.45 -19.28 -16.88
C VAL A 86 24.06 -18.83 -16.44
N ARG A 87 23.04 -19.57 -16.89
CA ARG A 87 21.64 -19.36 -16.52
C ARG A 87 21.00 -20.66 -16.04
N LEU A 88 20.42 -20.69 -14.85
CA LEU A 88 19.69 -21.85 -14.32
C LEU A 88 18.19 -21.65 -14.46
N HIS A 89 17.51 -22.67 -15.00
CA HIS A 89 16.07 -22.65 -15.26
C HIS A 89 15.31 -23.57 -14.29
N GLY A 90 14.69 -22.98 -13.28
CA GLY A 90 13.77 -23.66 -12.37
C GLY A 90 14.46 -24.40 -11.21
N PRO A 91 13.65 -24.93 -10.27
CA PRO A 91 14.13 -25.43 -8.98
C PRO A 91 14.94 -26.73 -9.06
N THR A 92 14.89 -27.44 -10.19
CA THR A 92 15.62 -28.69 -10.40
C THR A 92 17.01 -28.48 -11.04
N ALA A 93 17.30 -27.27 -11.53
CA ALA A 93 18.58 -26.95 -12.14
C ALA A 93 19.64 -26.73 -11.05
N SER A 94 20.84 -27.28 -11.26
CA SER A 94 21.96 -27.06 -10.34
C SER A 94 23.29 -26.96 -11.09
N ALA A 95 24.13 -26.00 -10.71
CA ALA A 95 25.46 -25.83 -11.28
C ALA A 95 26.53 -25.83 -10.19
N VAL A 96 27.56 -26.65 -10.37
CA VAL A 96 28.73 -26.72 -9.49
C VAL A 96 29.97 -26.23 -10.24
N PHE A 97 30.69 -25.27 -9.66
CA PHE A 97 31.92 -24.70 -10.19
C PHE A 97 33.07 -25.00 -9.26
N LEU A 98 34.13 -25.63 -9.77
CA LEU A 98 35.31 -25.99 -9.00
C LEU A 98 36.59 -25.58 -9.73
N TYR A 99 37.46 -24.79 -9.11
CA TYR A 99 38.63 -24.22 -9.79
C TYR A 99 38.25 -23.53 -11.11
N THR A 100 37.15 -22.80 -11.13
CA THR A 100 36.62 -22.16 -12.35
C THR A 100 36.71 -20.65 -12.20
N ALA A 101 37.09 -19.95 -13.26
CA ALA A 101 36.97 -18.50 -13.36
C ALA A 101 35.74 -18.18 -14.23
N ILE A 102 34.80 -17.38 -13.72
CA ILE A 102 33.62 -16.95 -14.47
C ILE A 102 33.74 -15.45 -14.69
N GLN A 103 33.88 -15.06 -15.95
CA GLN A 103 34.02 -13.68 -16.38
C GLN A 103 32.69 -13.17 -16.94
N PRO A 104 32.15 -12.07 -16.39
CA PRO A 104 30.93 -11.46 -16.88
C PRO A 104 31.16 -10.79 -18.24
N GLU A 105 30.06 -10.36 -18.84
CA GLU A 105 30.13 -9.63 -20.10
C GLU A 105 30.67 -8.19 -19.87
N PRO A 106 31.37 -7.58 -20.84
CA PRO A 106 32.13 -6.34 -20.61
C PRO A 106 31.31 -5.11 -20.21
N THR A 107 30.01 -5.06 -20.50
CA THR A 107 29.14 -3.91 -20.24
C THR A 107 28.55 -3.89 -18.83
N GLY A 108 28.64 -5.00 -18.08
CA GLY A 108 28.14 -5.14 -16.72
C GLY A 108 26.61 -5.14 -16.57
N GLN A 109 25.85 -5.19 -17.67
CA GLN A 109 24.38 -5.21 -17.68
C GLN A 109 23.80 -6.55 -17.23
N PHE A 110 24.48 -7.65 -17.50
CA PHE A 110 24.01 -8.99 -17.17
C PHE A 110 24.86 -9.62 -16.07
N PRO A 111 24.25 -10.31 -15.10
CA PRO A 111 25.05 -11.00 -14.10
C PRO A 111 25.86 -12.15 -14.71
N ALA A 112 27.03 -12.46 -14.15
CA ALA A 112 27.81 -13.61 -14.63
C ALA A 112 27.01 -14.91 -14.52
N VAL A 113 26.29 -15.08 -13.40
CA VAL A 113 25.40 -16.21 -13.16
C VAL A 113 24.00 -15.71 -12.77
N TYR A 114 22.97 -16.24 -13.43
CA TYR A 114 21.56 -16.00 -13.08
C TYR A 114 20.88 -17.31 -12.70
N SER A 115 20.13 -17.34 -11.60
CA SER A 115 19.40 -18.52 -11.13
C SER A 115 17.96 -18.19 -10.75
N GLU A 116 17.01 -18.85 -11.39
CA GLU A 116 15.58 -18.79 -11.07
C GLU A 116 15.17 -20.10 -10.36
N GLY A 117 15.19 -20.10 -9.03
CA GLY A 117 14.89 -21.23 -8.15
C GLY A 117 15.97 -22.31 -8.06
N GLY A 118 16.99 -22.26 -8.93
CA GLY A 118 18.05 -23.28 -9.02
C GLY A 118 19.13 -23.17 -7.92
N ALA A 119 19.97 -24.20 -7.85
CA ALA A 119 21.07 -24.31 -6.87
C ALA A 119 22.44 -24.03 -7.51
N VAL A 120 23.15 -23.03 -7.02
CA VAL A 120 24.51 -22.67 -7.49
C VAL A 120 25.53 -23.00 -6.40
N THR A 121 26.60 -23.71 -6.75
CA THR A 121 27.70 -24.02 -5.82
C THR A 121 29.03 -23.60 -6.44
N VAL A 122 29.77 -22.74 -5.76
CA VAL A 122 31.05 -22.18 -6.20
C VAL A 122 32.11 -22.55 -5.17
N ARG A 123 33.13 -23.32 -5.58
CA ARG A 123 34.18 -23.82 -4.69
C ARG A 123 35.54 -23.52 -5.28
N ARG A 124 36.44 -22.89 -4.51
CA ARG A 124 37.80 -22.53 -4.95
C ARG A 124 37.81 -21.87 -6.33
N SER A 125 36.82 -21.03 -6.57
CA SER A 125 36.50 -20.47 -7.88
C SER A 125 36.34 -18.96 -7.76
N THR A 126 36.43 -18.27 -8.90
CA THR A 126 36.33 -16.81 -8.95
C THR A 126 35.17 -16.44 -9.85
N LEU A 127 34.20 -15.69 -9.33
CA LEU A 127 33.14 -15.04 -10.11
C LEU A 127 33.46 -13.56 -10.15
N ASP A 128 33.96 -13.11 -11.30
CA ASP A 128 34.42 -11.74 -11.46
C ASP A 128 33.24 -10.76 -11.48
N GLN A 129 33.51 -9.55 -11.02
CA GLN A 129 32.56 -8.47 -10.87
C GLN A 129 32.85 -7.48 -12.01
N GLY A 130 32.06 -7.56 -13.08
CA GLY A 130 32.24 -6.69 -14.25
C GLY A 130 32.05 -5.21 -13.89
N PRO A 131 32.38 -4.27 -14.79
CA PRO A 131 32.24 -2.83 -14.52
C PRO A 131 30.79 -2.48 -14.13
N GLY A 132 30.55 -2.18 -12.84
CA GLY A 132 29.22 -1.82 -12.32
C GLY A 132 28.21 -2.96 -12.16
N GLY A 133 28.64 -4.23 -12.26
CA GLY A 133 27.73 -5.39 -12.42
C GLY A 133 27.55 -6.31 -11.20
N CYS A 134 26.42 -7.02 -11.19
CA CYS A 134 26.13 -8.13 -10.28
C CYS A 134 26.88 -9.40 -10.74
N ALA A 135 27.53 -10.16 -9.83
CA ALA A 135 28.20 -11.40 -10.21
C ALA A 135 27.25 -12.60 -10.18
N LEU A 136 26.39 -12.67 -9.17
CA LEU A 136 25.37 -13.71 -9.03
C LEU A 136 24.01 -13.08 -8.70
N TYR A 137 22.99 -13.40 -9.49
CA TYR A 137 21.60 -13.09 -9.18
C TYR A 137 20.82 -14.38 -8.94
N VAL A 138 20.22 -14.53 -7.76
CA VAL A 138 19.42 -15.70 -7.38
C VAL A 138 18.04 -15.28 -6.87
N GLU A 139 16.99 -15.86 -7.43
CA GLU A 139 15.60 -15.59 -7.07
C GLU A 139 14.75 -16.86 -6.91
N GLY A 140 13.53 -16.72 -6.38
CA GLY A 140 12.50 -17.77 -6.46
C GLY A 140 12.78 -19.00 -5.58
N GLN A 141 13.20 -18.80 -4.33
CA GLN A 141 13.62 -19.87 -3.41
C GLN A 141 14.89 -20.60 -3.85
N GLY A 142 15.72 -19.94 -4.67
CA GLY A 142 17.01 -20.47 -5.10
C GLY A 142 18.04 -20.55 -3.97
N THR A 143 19.08 -21.35 -4.18
CA THR A 143 20.17 -21.50 -3.21
C THR A 143 21.53 -21.21 -3.85
N ALA A 144 22.41 -20.57 -3.10
CA ALA A 144 23.79 -20.34 -3.51
C ALA A 144 24.76 -20.75 -2.40
N THR A 145 25.83 -21.47 -2.74
CA THR A 145 26.85 -21.91 -1.79
C THR A 145 28.23 -21.51 -2.27
N PHE A 146 29.01 -20.86 -1.41
CA PHE A 146 30.39 -20.45 -1.67
C PHE A 146 31.34 -21.08 -0.65
N GLU A 147 32.46 -21.64 -1.12
CA GLU A 147 33.50 -22.22 -0.26
C GLU A 147 34.88 -21.88 -0.82
N ASP A 148 35.76 -21.29 0.01
CA ASP A 148 37.11 -20.87 -0.39
C ASP A 148 37.13 -20.06 -1.71
N SER A 149 36.11 -19.22 -1.96
CA SER A 149 35.87 -18.60 -3.26
C SER A 149 35.90 -17.08 -3.21
N THR A 150 36.07 -16.44 -4.36
CA THR A 150 36.00 -14.99 -4.51
C THR A 150 34.89 -14.65 -5.48
N THR A 151 33.94 -13.81 -5.06
CA THR A 151 32.78 -13.45 -5.88
C THR A 151 32.56 -11.95 -5.83
N GLY A 152 32.01 -11.39 -6.90
CA GLY A 152 31.50 -10.02 -6.90
C GLY A 152 30.22 -9.82 -6.10
N THR A 153 29.27 -9.03 -6.62
CA THR A 153 28.04 -8.70 -5.89
C THR A 153 27.08 -9.86 -6.01
N VAL A 154 26.52 -10.30 -4.89
CA VAL A 154 25.48 -11.32 -4.84
C VAL A 154 24.13 -10.65 -4.56
N ASN A 155 23.22 -10.75 -5.51
CA ASN A 155 21.83 -10.30 -5.35
C ASN A 155 20.97 -11.53 -5.04
N ALA A 156 20.30 -11.54 -3.89
CA ALA A 156 19.37 -12.59 -3.49
C ALA A 156 17.97 -12.01 -3.25
N VAL A 157 16.97 -12.63 -3.88
CA VAL A 157 15.55 -12.27 -3.74
C VAL A 157 14.77 -13.52 -3.33
N ALA A 158 14.14 -13.50 -2.16
CA ALA A 158 13.47 -14.67 -1.58
C ALA A 158 14.32 -15.96 -1.68
N SER A 159 15.61 -15.88 -1.34
CA SER A 159 16.59 -16.94 -1.60
C SER A 159 17.58 -17.12 -0.44
N THR A 160 18.27 -18.26 -0.40
CA THR A 160 19.23 -18.58 0.67
C THR A 160 20.66 -18.68 0.14
N VAL A 161 21.60 -17.97 0.76
CA VAL A 161 23.03 -18.04 0.46
C VAL A 161 23.79 -18.59 1.67
N THR A 162 24.64 -19.57 1.43
CA THR A 162 25.61 -20.06 2.40
C THR A 162 27.02 -19.73 1.92
N THR A 163 27.86 -19.18 2.79
CA THR A 163 29.25 -18.88 2.46
C THR A 163 30.19 -19.38 3.53
N VAL A 164 31.32 -19.96 3.12
CA VAL A 164 32.34 -20.53 3.99
C VAL A 164 33.70 -19.98 3.55
N ASP A 165 34.39 -19.26 4.44
CA ASP A 165 35.75 -18.76 4.23
C ASP A 165 35.97 -18.14 2.83
N SER A 166 35.09 -17.21 2.44
CA SER A 166 35.03 -16.66 1.08
C SER A 166 34.97 -15.14 1.09
N THR A 167 35.44 -14.56 -0.01
CA THR A 167 35.45 -13.10 -0.24
C THR A 167 34.34 -12.72 -1.21
N HIS A 168 33.57 -11.70 -0.86
CA HIS A 168 32.46 -11.17 -1.66
C HIS A 168 32.62 -9.67 -1.88
N GLY A 169 32.22 -9.16 -3.03
CA GLY A 169 32.18 -7.73 -3.26
C GLY A 169 31.11 -7.06 -2.39
N ALA A 170 29.85 -7.46 -2.59
CA ALA A 170 28.73 -6.98 -1.78
C ALA A 170 27.58 -7.99 -1.75
N PHE A 171 26.67 -7.87 -0.78
CA PHE A 171 25.37 -8.55 -0.80
C PHE A 171 24.22 -7.56 -0.89
N HIS A 172 23.29 -7.81 -1.81
CA HIS A 172 21.99 -7.15 -1.82
C HIS A 172 20.90 -8.21 -1.58
N LEU A 173 20.20 -8.10 -0.45
CA LEU A 173 19.20 -9.06 0.00
C LEU A 173 17.83 -8.40 0.05
N SER A 174 16.81 -9.07 -0.49
CA SER A 174 15.42 -8.62 -0.42
C SER A 174 14.43 -9.78 -0.31
N ALA A 175 13.17 -9.46 0.01
CA ALA A 175 12.06 -10.40 0.10
C ALA A 175 12.36 -11.61 1.02
N ALA A 176 12.76 -11.33 2.27
CA ALA A 176 13.10 -12.32 3.29
C ALA A 176 14.26 -13.27 2.91
N SER A 177 15.24 -12.77 2.15
CA SER A 177 16.43 -13.55 1.80
C SER A 177 17.34 -13.78 3.01
N LYS A 178 18.02 -14.94 3.03
CA LYS A 178 18.85 -15.36 4.17
C LYS A 178 20.29 -15.59 3.72
N VAL A 179 21.25 -15.02 4.42
CA VAL A 179 22.68 -15.31 4.26
C VAL A 179 23.21 -15.91 5.55
N HIS A 180 23.89 -17.05 5.44
CA HIS A 180 24.59 -17.68 6.54
C HIS A 180 26.06 -17.85 6.20
N ALA A 181 26.92 -17.09 6.87
CA ALA A 181 28.36 -17.14 6.72
C ALA A 181 29.01 -17.89 7.89
N ARG A 182 29.67 -19.01 7.57
CA ARG A 182 30.45 -19.82 8.50
C ARG A 182 31.93 -19.55 8.31
N GLY A 183 32.70 -19.51 9.38
CA GLY A 183 34.10 -19.06 9.33
C GLY A 183 34.19 -17.57 9.00
N THR A 184 35.04 -17.23 8.03
CA THR A 184 35.34 -15.83 7.69
C THR A 184 34.56 -15.36 6.46
N LEU A 185 33.71 -14.35 6.65
CA LEU A 185 33.13 -13.56 5.58
C LEU A 185 34.03 -12.33 5.31
N CYS A 186 34.67 -12.30 4.15
CA CYS A 186 35.40 -11.11 3.72
C CYS A 186 34.55 -10.27 2.77
N LEU A 187 34.33 -8.99 3.07
CA LEU A 187 33.67 -8.04 2.17
C LEU A 187 34.69 -7.08 1.57
N ALA A 188 34.72 -6.98 0.25
CA ALA A 188 35.62 -6.11 -0.51
C ALA A 188 34.84 -5.36 -1.62
N PRO A 189 33.90 -4.47 -1.27
CA PRO A 189 33.11 -3.76 -2.27
C PRO A 189 33.99 -2.79 -3.09
N ALA A 190 33.58 -2.56 -4.35
CA ALA A 190 34.21 -1.54 -5.18
C ALA A 190 34.03 -0.13 -4.59
N GLU A 191 34.90 0.80 -4.98
CA GLU A 191 34.87 2.18 -4.46
C GLU A 191 33.50 2.84 -4.66
N GLY A 192 32.91 3.36 -3.58
CA GLY A 192 31.59 4.00 -3.58
C GLY A 192 30.39 3.03 -3.49
N MET A 193 30.62 1.71 -3.44
CA MET A 193 29.57 0.72 -3.25
C MET A 193 29.41 0.33 -1.78
N ARG A 194 28.16 0.02 -1.40
CA ARG A 194 27.86 -0.54 -0.07
C ARG A 194 28.24 -2.02 -0.04
N GLY A 195 28.85 -2.46 1.06
CA GLY A 195 29.21 -3.86 1.25
C GLY A 195 28.00 -4.75 1.54
N LEU A 196 26.97 -4.20 2.20
CA LEU A 196 25.71 -4.89 2.46
C LEU A 196 24.51 -3.95 2.26
N VAL A 197 23.47 -4.44 1.60
CA VAL A 197 22.16 -3.80 1.50
C VAL A 197 21.10 -4.86 1.80
N LEU A 198 20.41 -4.73 2.93
CA LEU A 198 19.36 -5.65 3.36
C LEU A 198 18.03 -4.89 3.40
N THR A 199 17.03 -5.40 2.69
CA THR A 199 15.67 -4.85 2.69
C THR A 199 14.63 -5.96 2.87
N ALA A 200 13.40 -5.55 3.21
CA ALA A 200 12.22 -6.42 3.23
C ALA A 200 12.44 -7.72 4.02
N PHE A 201 12.80 -7.61 5.30
CA PHE A 201 12.94 -8.71 6.26
C PHE A 201 14.07 -9.70 5.95
N SER A 202 15.11 -9.24 5.25
CA SER A 202 16.26 -10.08 4.95
C SER A 202 17.19 -10.22 6.16
N VAL A 203 17.88 -11.35 6.25
CA VAL A 203 18.74 -11.69 7.40
C VAL A 203 20.12 -12.09 6.92
N LEU A 204 21.17 -11.52 7.54
CA LEU A 204 22.54 -12.00 7.38
C LEU A 204 23.11 -12.37 8.74
N LYS A 205 23.59 -13.61 8.86
CA LYS A 205 24.34 -14.11 10.02
C LYS A 205 25.76 -14.44 9.62
N ALA A 206 26.76 -13.97 10.38
CA ALA A 206 28.17 -14.27 10.15
C ALA A 206 28.92 -14.56 11.45
N GLU A 207 29.74 -15.63 11.46
CA GLU A 207 30.64 -15.92 12.57
C GLU A 207 31.75 -14.87 12.69
N ARG A 208 32.37 -14.51 11.56
CA ARG A 208 33.40 -13.47 11.50
C ARG A 208 33.28 -12.62 10.25
N LEU A 209 33.32 -11.29 10.40
CA LEU A 209 33.39 -10.32 9.32
C LEU A 209 34.80 -9.71 9.24
N THR A 210 35.36 -9.70 8.03
CA THR A 210 36.63 -9.03 7.72
C THR A 210 36.49 -8.17 6.48
N THR A 211 37.35 -7.18 6.34
CA THR A 211 37.43 -6.37 5.12
C THR A 211 38.83 -5.81 4.96
N ASP A 212 39.26 -5.59 3.72
CA ASP A 212 40.56 -5.04 3.35
C ASP A 212 40.49 -3.57 2.88
N ILE A 213 39.29 -3.00 2.81
CA ILE A 213 39.08 -1.58 2.48
C ILE A 213 39.04 -0.71 3.73
N THR A 214 39.30 0.59 3.56
CA THR A 214 39.41 1.55 4.67
C THR A 214 38.07 2.04 5.22
N TYR A 215 37.00 1.96 4.43
CA TYR A 215 35.64 2.33 4.84
C TYR A 215 34.63 1.35 4.28
N LEU A 216 33.86 0.70 5.16
CA LEU A 216 32.85 -0.29 4.78
C LEU A 216 31.47 0.18 5.24
N GLU A 217 30.58 0.45 4.28
CA GLU A 217 29.20 0.87 4.56
C GLU A 217 28.20 -0.27 4.39
N LEU A 218 27.35 -0.46 5.41
CA LEU A 218 26.32 -1.49 5.49
C LEU A 218 24.96 -0.80 5.70
N SER A 219 23.93 -1.19 4.94
CA SER A 219 22.60 -0.55 4.98
C SER A 219 21.50 -1.58 5.24
N LEU A 220 20.61 -1.27 6.19
CA LEU A 220 19.48 -2.12 6.57
C LEU A 220 18.17 -1.33 6.60
N GLU A 221 17.12 -1.92 6.05
CA GLU A 221 15.73 -1.46 6.11
C GLU A 221 14.82 -2.66 6.45
N ASP A 222 14.06 -2.60 7.54
CA ASP A 222 13.24 -3.71 8.06
C ASP A 222 13.96 -5.07 8.06
N SER A 223 15.25 -5.10 8.41
CA SER A 223 16.11 -6.28 8.21
C SER A 223 17.07 -6.53 9.38
N ALA A 224 17.70 -7.70 9.44
CA ALA A 224 18.57 -8.10 10.55
C ALA A 224 19.99 -8.47 10.12
N LEU A 225 20.99 -7.96 10.85
CA LEU A 225 22.40 -8.31 10.72
C LEU A 225 22.93 -8.80 12.07
N ASP A 226 23.55 -9.98 12.07
CA ASP A 226 24.13 -10.62 13.24
C ASP A 226 25.55 -11.09 12.90
N VAL A 227 26.54 -10.48 13.54
CA VAL A 227 27.97 -10.75 13.33
C VAL A 227 28.63 -10.98 14.67
N ALA A 228 29.14 -12.19 14.91
CA ALA A 228 29.72 -12.54 16.21
C ALA A 228 31.10 -11.90 16.45
N GLU A 229 31.94 -11.78 15.41
CA GLU A 229 33.28 -11.20 15.51
C GLU A 229 33.57 -10.29 14.30
N VAL A 230 34.12 -9.10 14.54
CA VAL A 230 34.65 -8.22 13.48
C VAL A 230 36.17 -8.14 13.65
N SER A 231 36.90 -8.54 12.62
CA SER A 231 38.37 -8.49 12.62
C SER A 231 38.86 -7.61 11.48
N THR A 232 39.16 -6.36 11.82
CA THR A 232 39.68 -5.35 10.89
C THR A 232 41.00 -4.79 11.41
N SER A 233 41.83 -4.22 10.53
CA SER A 233 42.98 -3.42 10.98
C SER A 233 42.51 -2.13 11.66
N SER A 234 43.35 -1.53 12.52
CA SER A 234 43.01 -0.35 13.34
C SER A 234 42.52 0.89 12.58
N ASP A 235 42.71 0.92 11.26
CA ASP A 235 42.45 2.07 10.41
C ASP A 235 41.17 1.89 9.54
N VAL A 236 40.39 0.84 9.76
CA VAL A 236 39.16 0.55 9.00
C VAL A 236 37.93 1.06 9.77
N ASP A 237 37.13 1.90 9.12
CA ASP A 237 35.86 2.39 9.64
C ASP A 237 34.69 1.59 9.05
N VAL A 238 33.96 0.85 9.89
CA VAL A 238 32.77 0.11 9.48
C VAL A 238 31.55 0.90 9.95
N HIS A 239 30.69 1.28 9.01
CA HIS A 239 29.49 2.09 9.29
C HIS A 239 28.23 1.33 8.89
N VAL A 240 27.33 1.13 9.85
CA VAL A 240 26.04 0.49 9.65
C VAL A 240 24.94 1.54 9.74
N MET A 241 24.12 1.63 8.71
CA MET A 241 22.96 2.50 8.63
C MET A 241 21.69 1.68 8.75
N THR A 242 20.81 2.03 9.69
CA THR A 242 19.56 1.33 9.94
C THR A 242 18.35 2.23 9.72
N SER A 243 17.25 1.64 9.23
CA SER A 243 15.94 2.28 9.08
C SER A 243 14.84 1.22 9.21
N GLY A 244 13.60 1.63 9.53
CA GLY A 244 12.43 0.76 9.60
C GLY A 244 12.62 -0.44 10.51
N GLY A 245 12.75 -0.27 11.83
CA GLY A 245 12.81 -1.41 12.77
C GLY A 245 13.98 -2.41 12.57
N SER A 246 15.01 -2.04 11.82
CA SER A 246 16.15 -2.93 11.53
C SER A 246 16.99 -3.28 12.76
N HIS A 247 17.49 -4.52 12.80
CA HIS A 247 18.28 -5.07 13.90
C HIS A 247 19.76 -5.23 13.53
N VAL A 248 20.67 -4.78 14.40
CA VAL A 248 22.12 -4.96 14.23
C VAL A 248 22.73 -5.51 15.52
N GLN A 249 23.26 -6.74 15.47
CA GLN A 249 24.05 -7.37 16.52
C GLN A 249 25.49 -7.47 16.05
N ILE A 250 26.34 -6.52 16.46
CA ILE A 250 27.76 -6.49 16.12
C ILE A 250 28.54 -5.98 17.35
N PRO A 251 29.76 -6.48 17.63
CA PRO A 251 30.59 -5.98 18.71
C PRO A 251 30.76 -4.44 18.67
N PRO A 252 30.39 -3.72 19.74
CA PRO A 252 30.24 -2.26 19.71
C PRO A 252 31.54 -1.47 19.57
N ASP A 253 32.69 -2.08 19.89
CA ASP A 253 34.00 -1.41 19.89
C ASP A 253 34.64 -1.30 18.50
N THR A 254 33.98 -1.81 17.44
CA THR A 254 34.57 -1.95 16.09
C THR A 254 33.74 -1.32 14.97
N VAL A 255 32.48 -0.93 15.24
CA VAL A 255 31.54 -0.51 14.20
C VAL A 255 30.71 0.69 14.67
N ARG A 256 30.55 1.68 13.79
CA ARG A 256 29.63 2.79 14.00
C ARG A 256 28.24 2.40 13.51
N VAL A 257 27.22 2.51 14.36
CA VAL A 257 25.81 2.27 13.97
C VAL A 257 25.04 3.59 14.00
N THR A 258 24.35 3.93 12.92
CA THR A 258 23.53 5.12 12.77
C THR A 258 22.10 4.73 12.41
N ASP A 259 21.16 5.08 13.27
CA ASP A 259 19.72 4.98 12.98
C ASP A 259 19.25 6.24 12.25
N ILE A 260 18.85 6.06 10.98
CA ILE A 260 18.44 7.13 10.08
C ILE A 260 17.11 7.74 10.53
N ASP A 261 16.18 6.94 11.06
CA ASP A 261 14.86 7.40 11.49
C ASP A 261 14.98 8.22 12.76
N ARG A 262 15.83 7.77 13.69
CA ARG A 262 16.19 8.53 14.88
C ARG A 262 16.91 9.84 14.55
N GLN A 263 17.87 9.82 13.61
CA GLN A 263 18.56 11.05 13.19
C GLN A 263 17.62 12.06 12.54
N LYS A 264 16.70 11.61 11.69
CA LYS A 264 15.68 12.48 11.07
C LYS A 264 14.77 13.08 12.14
N ALA A 265 14.30 12.27 13.09
CA ALA A 265 13.47 12.75 14.19
C ALA A 265 14.21 13.78 15.07
N GLU A 266 15.48 13.53 15.40
CA GLU A 266 16.31 14.45 16.19
C GLU A 266 16.60 15.76 15.41
N GLN A 267 16.82 15.69 14.09
CA GLN A 267 16.97 16.87 13.23
C GLN A 267 15.69 17.68 13.13
N GLU A 268 14.53 17.04 12.94
CA GLU A 268 13.23 17.72 12.89
C GLU A 268 12.91 18.43 14.21
N VAL A 269 13.23 17.80 15.35
CA VAL A 269 13.10 18.42 16.68
C VAL A 269 14.05 19.61 16.84
N ALA A 270 15.30 19.50 16.38
CA ALA A 270 16.27 20.59 16.44
C ALA A 270 15.91 21.77 15.53
N GLU A 271 15.45 21.51 14.31
CA GLU A 271 14.97 22.53 13.37
C GLU A 271 13.72 23.23 13.89
N ARG A 272 12.79 22.47 14.49
CA ARG A 272 11.60 23.02 15.12
C ARG A 272 11.96 23.96 16.27
N ARG A 273 12.90 23.57 17.13
CA ARG A 273 13.40 24.41 18.22
C ARG A 273 14.07 25.69 17.71
N GLN A 274 14.87 25.60 16.65
CA GLN A 274 15.50 26.79 16.03
C GLN A 274 14.48 27.72 15.37
N ARG A 275 13.44 27.18 14.71
CA ARG A 275 12.34 27.98 14.14
C ARG A 275 11.52 28.67 15.23
N GLU A 276 11.27 27.99 16.34
CA GLU A 276 10.55 28.57 17.49
C GLU A 276 11.38 29.68 18.18
N GLU A 277 12.69 29.49 18.37
CA GLU A 277 13.59 30.51 18.91
C GLU A 277 13.75 31.72 17.96
N ALA A 278 13.81 31.49 16.64
CA ALA A 278 13.86 32.56 15.64
C ALA A 278 12.54 33.34 15.54
N ALA A 279 11.40 32.67 15.63
CA ALA A 279 10.08 33.29 15.66
C ALA A 279 9.87 34.09 16.95
N ALA A 280 10.31 33.58 18.10
CA ALA A 280 10.28 34.31 19.38
C ALA A 280 11.13 35.58 19.34
N ARG A 281 12.30 35.52 18.70
CA ARG A 281 13.19 36.68 18.53
C ARG A 281 12.59 37.74 17.58
N ARG A 282 12.00 37.34 16.45
CA ARG A 282 11.30 38.28 15.55
C ARG A 282 10.12 38.95 16.23
N ARG A 283 9.30 38.20 16.98
CA ARG A 283 8.18 38.75 17.76
C ARG A 283 8.66 39.76 18.82
N ALA A 284 9.81 39.52 19.45
CA ALA A 284 10.40 40.45 20.40
C ALA A 284 10.95 41.72 19.73
N GLU A 285 11.53 41.61 18.54
CA GLU A 285 12.06 42.73 17.75
C GLU A 285 10.91 43.57 17.12
N GLU A 286 9.85 42.92 16.65
CA GLU A 286 8.63 43.56 16.12
C GLU A 286 7.85 44.30 17.22
N ALA A 287 7.68 43.67 18.40
CA ALA A 287 7.05 44.31 19.55
C ALA A 287 7.84 45.53 20.07
N ALA A 288 9.17 45.52 19.95
CA ALA A 288 10.01 46.66 20.29
C ALA A 288 9.92 47.81 19.26
N ALA A 289 9.72 47.48 17.98
CA ALA A 289 9.55 48.46 16.90
C ALA A 289 8.16 49.13 16.92
N GLU A 290 7.11 48.36 17.25
CA GLU A 290 5.73 48.82 17.28
C GLU A 290 5.45 49.79 18.46
N ALA A 291 6.11 49.55 19.60
CA ALA A 291 6.06 50.43 20.78
C ALA A 291 6.68 51.84 20.54
N ALA A 292 7.52 52.00 19.51
CA ALA A 292 8.23 53.25 19.22
C ALA A 292 7.47 54.21 18.29
N ALA A 293 6.40 53.77 17.62
CA ALA A 293 5.95 54.43 16.40
C ALA A 293 4.94 55.58 16.55
N THR A 294 3.84 55.52 17.31
CA THR A 294 2.83 56.62 17.21
C THR A 294 1.80 56.71 18.34
N GLY A 295 1.80 57.85 19.04
CA GLY A 295 0.92 58.19 20.17
C GLY A 295 -0.54 58.53 19.86
N GLU A 296 -1.02 58.29 18.63
CA GLU A 296 -2.43 58.48 18.24
C GLU A 296 -3.13 57.14 17.97
N ALA A 297 -2.37 56.08 17.65
CA ALA A 297 -2.82 54.69 17.69
C ALA A 297 -3.17 54.22 19.11
N ALA A 298 -2.56 54.81 20.14
CA ALA A 298 -2.77 54.44 21.54
C ALA A 298 -4.21 54.66 22.05
N ARG A 299 -5.01 55.55 21.43
CA ARG A 299 -6.42 55.75 21.84
C ARG A 299 -7.37 54.75 21.20
N GLN A 300 -7.07 54.31 19.99
CA GLN A 300 -7.88 53.34 19.26
C GLN A 300 -7.52 51.91 19.70
N ALA A 301 -6.21 51.65 19.85
CA ALA A 301 -5.69 50.45 20.47
C ALA A 301 -6.09 50.31 21.95
N ALA A 302 -6.33 51.39 22.71
CA ALA A 302 -6.85 51.26 24.08
C ALA A 302 -8.33 50.83 24.14
N ALA A 303 -9.13 51.19 23.13
CA ALA A 303 -10.54 50.78 23.03
C ALA A 303 -10.66 49.33 22.51
N GLU A 304 -9.87 48.99 21.49
CA GLU A 304 -9.72 47.61 21.00
C GLU A 304 -9.06 46.72 22.04
N ALA A 305 -8.00 47.15 22.72
CA ALA A 305 -7.39 46.38 23.83
C ALA A 305 -8.30 46.28 25.05
N GLN A 306 -9.28 47.17 25.26
CA GLN A 306 -10.29 46.97 26.32
C GLN A 306 -11.37 45.98 25.90
N ALA A 307 -11.77 45.97 24.62
CA ALA A 307 -12.70 45.00 24.07
C ALA A 307 -12.04 43.60 23.96
N GLU A 308 -10.77 43.57 23.57
CA GLU A 308 -9.95 42.39 23.43
C GLU A 308 -9.42 41.90 24.78
N ALA A 309 -9.10 42.77 25.74
CA ALA A 309 -8.89 42.33 27.13
C ALA A 309 -10.17 41.74 27.73
N ARG A 310 -11.36 42.28 27.43
CA ARG A 310 -12.63 41.63 27.83
C ARG A 310 -12.83 40.28 27.16
N ARG A 311 -12.58 40.15 25.85
CA ARG A 311 -12.66 38.85 25.14
C ARG A 311 -11.59 37.87 25.61
N GLN A 312 -10.37 38.30 25.86
CA GLN A 312 -9.27 37.48 26.38
C GLN A 312 -9.46 37.11 27.86
N GLU A 313 -10.14 37.94 28.66
CA GLU A 313 -10.54 37.64 30.04
C GLU A 313 -11.79 36.73 30.09
N GLU A 314 -12.62 36.75 29.05
CA GLU A 314 -13.68 35.78 28.80
C GLU A 314 -13.17 34.45 28.21
N ALA A 315 -12.11 34.44 27.40
CA ALA A 315 -11.55 33.26 26.73
C ALA A 315 -10.49 32.49 27.53
N LYS A 316 -9.99 33.01 28.66
CA LYS A 316 -9.08 32.26 29.52
C LYS A 316 -9.76 31.00 30.08
N PRO A 317 -9.10 29.83 30.02
CA PRO A 317 -9.55 28.61 30.70
C PRO A 317 -9.78 28.90 32.17
N ARG A 318 -10.97 28.56 32.66
CA ARG A 318 -11.36 28.75 34.06
C ARG A 318 -11.29 27.41 34.78
N ALA A 319 -10.95 27.49 36.06
CA ALA A 319 -11.05 26.35 36.96
C ALA A 319 -12.48 26.32 37.54
N VAL A 320 -13.24 25.28 37.22
CA VAL A 320 -14.58 25.04 37.76
C VAL A 320 -14.46 23.99 38.86
N MET A 321 -14.85 24.35 40.09
CA MET A 321 -14.77 23.43 41.22
C MET A 321 -16.00 22.52 41.27
N TRP A 322 -15.79 21.21 41.36
CA TRP A 322 -16.83 20.23 41.61
C TRP A 322 -16.61 19.58 42.97
N THR A 323 -17.46 19.97 43.91
CA THR A 323 -17.42 19.51 45.30
C THR A 323 -18.52 18.50 45.56
N ALA A 324 -18.29 17.56 46.47
CA ALA A 324 -19.31 16.58 46.88
C ALA A 324 -20.59 17.24 47.45
N ALA A 325 -20.51 18.49 47.91
CA ALA A 325 -21.66 19.27 48.39
C ALA A 325 -22.58 19.78 47.25
N GLN A 326 -22.08 19.90 46.02
CA GLN A 326 -22.84 20.35 44.85
C GLN A 326 -23.63 19.22 44.17
N GLY A 327 -23.40 17.96 44.57
CA GLY A 327 -24.00 16.76 44.01
C GLY A 327 -22.95 15.91 43.29
N ALA A 328 -23.04 14.59 43.44
CA ALA A 328 -22.08 13.63 42.89
C ALA A 328 -22.26 13.37 41.38
N ASP A 329 -23.24 13.99 40.72
CA ASP A 329 -23.59 13.78 39.31
C ASP A 329 -23.05 14.93 38.44
N PHE A 330 -22.38 14.58 37.34
CA PHE A 330 -21.74 15.53 36.42
C PHE A 330 -22.71 16.58 35.86
N THR A 331 -24.01 16.26 35.74
CA THR A 331 -25.06 17.21 35.30
C THR A 331 -25.12 18.48 36.15
N THR A 332 -24.64 18.45 37.39
CA THR A 332 -24.59 19.61 38.29
C THR A 332 -23.54 20.66 37.90
N VAL A 333 -22.52 20.27 37.13
CA VAL A 333 -21.39 21.11 36.71
C VAL A 333 -21.25 21.24 35.20
N GLN A 334 -21.96 20.41 34.43
CA GLN A 334 -21.90 20.38 32.96
C GLN A 334 -22.14 21.75 32.31
N ASP A 335 -23.18 22.47 32.73
CA ASP A 335 -23.54 23.79 32.16
C ASP A 335 -22.51 24.90 32.49
N GLN A 336 -21.56 24.62 33.39
CA GLN A 336 -20.53 25.57 33.81
C GLN A 336 -19.21 25.40 33.03
N LEU A 337 -19.06 24.31 32.27
CA LEU A 337 -17.83 23.92 31.60
C LEU A 337 -17.82 24.35 30.13
N ARG A 338 -16.71 24.94 29.69
CA ARG A 338 -16.45 25.24 28.27
C ARG A 338 -15.27 24.40 27.78
N PRO A 339 -15.12 24.20 26.46
CA PRO A 339 -13.94 23.56 25.91
C PRO A 339 -12.65 24.22 26.41
N GLY A 340 -11.70 23.41 26.89
CA GLY A 340 -10.43 23.85 27.45
C GLY A 340 -10.45 24.28 28.93
N ASP A 341 -11.61 24.43 29.57
CA ASP A 341 -11.68 24.69 31.02
C ASP A 341 -11.09 23.51 31.83
N THR A 342 -10.77 23.73 33.11
CA THR A 342 -10.34 22.66 34.02
C THR A 342 -11.38 22.41 35.10
N LEU A 343 -11.95 21.21 35.09
CA LEU A 343 -12.80 20.71 36.17
C LEU A 343 -11.92 20.22 37.32
N VAL A 344 -12.08 20.83 38.48
CA VAL A 344 -11.27 20.56 39.67
C VAL A 344 -12.08 19.75 40.66
N LEU A 345 -11.59 18.55 40.99
CA LEU A 345 -12.23 17.61 41.92
C LEU A 345 -11.58 17.69 43.31
N GLU A 346 -12.42 17.77 44.35
CA GLU A 346 -12.01 17.56 45.75
C GLU A 346 -12.09 16.08 46.15
N GLU A 347 -11.61 15.70 47.33
CA GLU A 347 -11.76 14.32 47.83
C GLU A 347 -13.26 13.95 47.94
N GLY A 348 -13.65 12.88 47.24
CA GLY A 348 -15.06 12.47 47.09
C GLY A 348 -15.29 11.47 45.97
N ASP A 349 -16.54 11.03 45.83
CA ASP A 349 -17.03 10.16 44.76
C ASP A 349 -17.88 10.97 43.77
N PHE A 350 -17.51 10.91 42.48
CA PHE A 350 -18.11 11.65 41.37
C PHE A 350 -18.54 10.67 40.28
N HIS A 351 -19.67 10.93 39.64
CA HIS A 351 -20.28 10.04 38.68
C HIS A 351 -20.53 10.79 37.36
N LEU A 352 -19.96 10.26 36.29
CA LEU A 352 -20.29 10.64 34.92
C LEU A 352 -21.54 9.88 34.47
N PRO A 353 -22.36 10.46 33.59
CA PRO A 353 -23.53 9.78 33.05
C PRO A 353 -23.14 8.62 32.12
N ASP A 354 -24.07 7.68 31.95
CA ASP A 354 -24.02 6.60 30.96
C ASP A 354 -25.06 6.93 29.86
N PRO A 355 -24.71 6.96 28.56
CA PRO A 355 -23.43 6.56 27.95
C PRO A 355 -22.29 7.58 28.13
N ALA A 356 -21.07 7.13 27.81
CA ALA A 356 -19.81 7.86 27.94
C ALA A 356 -19.90 9.32 27.46
N ILE A 357 -19.33 10.25 28.23
CA ILE A 357 -19.30 11.66 27.85
C ILE A 357 -18.15 11.96 26.91
N MET A 358 -18.42 12.73 25.86
CA MET A 358 -17.36 13.31 25.02
C MET A 358 -16.77 14.52 25.73
N LEU A 359 -15.55 14.38 26.22
CA LEU A 359 -14.92 15.36 27.09
C LEU A 359 -14.00 16.29 26.26
N ASN A 360 -14.25 17.60 26.38
CA ASN A 360 -13.44 18.66 25.75
C ASN A 360 -12.80 19.59 26.79
N CYS A 361 -12.78 19.21 28.05
CA CYS A 361 -12.18 19.96 29.15
C CYS A 361 -11.21 19.08 29.95
N HIS A 362 -10.30 19.70 30.69
CA HIS A 362 -9.37 18.98 31.56
C HIS A 362 -10.05 18.60 32.89
N ILE A 363 -9.63 17.51 33.52
CA ILE A 363 -10.06 17.13 34.88
C ILE A 363 -8.83 16.98 35.77
N ARG A 364 -8.86 17.59 36.96
CA ARG A 364 -7.75 17.55 37.91
C ARG A 364 -8.23 17.36 39.35
N GLY A 365 -7.68 16.36 40.04
CA GLY A 365 -7.87 16.18 41.48
C GLY A 365 -6.91 17.02 42.33
N THR A 366 -7.39 17.57 43.44
CA THR A 366 -6.64 18.46 44.35
C THR A 366 -6.08 17.81 45.61
N GLY A 367 -6.48 16.57 45.89
CA GLY A 367 -6.14 15.78 47.07
C GLY A 367 -5.37 14.50 46.72
N ARG A 368 -5.56 13.43 47.51
CA ARG A 368 -4.96 12.13 47.16
C ARG A 368 -5.77 11.42 46.08
N ALA A 369 -5.10 10.90 45.04
CA ALA A 369 -5.75 10.21 43.92
C ALA A 369 -6.72 9.09 44.36
N ASP A 370 -6.36 8.28 45.37
CA ASP A 370 -7.17 7.17 45.89
C ASP A 370 -8.48 7.61 46.58
N ARG A 371 -8.60 8.90 46.90
CA ARG A 371 -9.76 9.53 47.55
C ARG A 371 -10.60 10.38 46.61
N ILE A 372 -10.21 10.51 45.35
CA ILE A 372 -10.94 11.25 44.32
C ILE A 372 -11.38 10.24 43.28
N ARG A 373 -12.61 9.75 43.41
CA ARG A 373 -13.11 8.64 42.60
C ARG A 373 -14.05 9.16 41.53
N LEU A 374 -13.69 8.96 40.27
CA LEU A 374 -14.53 9.30 39.13
C LEU A 374 -15.07 8.02 38.51
N HIS A 375 -16.35 7.77 38.69
CA HIS A 375 -17.08 6.62 38.15
C HIS A 375 -17.65 6.97 36.78
N GLY A 376 -17.38 6.16 35.77
CA GLY A 376 -17.96 6.29 34.43
C GLY A 376 -16.93 6.35 33.30
N ALA A 377 -17.43 6.59 32.08
CA ALA A 377 -16.64 6.53 30.85
C ALA A 377 -16.40 7.91 30.24
N VAL A 378 -15.18 8.14 29.77
CA VAL A 378 -14.76 9.37 29.09
C VAL A 378 -14.31 9.05 27.67
N GLY A 379 -15.00 9.63 26.68
CA GLY A 379 -14.61 9.62 25.27
C GLY A 379 -13.88 10.91 24.89
N ILE A 380 -12.80 10.81 24.12
CA ILE A 380 -12.04 11.96 23.63
C ILE A 380 -12.23 12.07 22.12
N PRO A 381 -12.99 13.06 21.62
CA PRO A 381 -13.32 13.18 20.20
C PRO A 381 -12.17 13.78 19.38
N ASN A 382 -12.32 13.76 18.06
CA ASN A 382 -11.36 14.35 17.12
C ASN A 382 -11.09 15.83 17.42
N GLY A 383 -9.81 16.23 17.43
CA GLY A 383 -9.37 17.60 17.68
C GLY A 383 -9.34 18.00 19.15
N ALA A 384 -9.89 17.18 20.06
CA ALA A 384 -9.85 17.44 21.49
C ALA A 384 -8.47 17.07 22.07
N THR A 385 -7.98 17.93 22.98
CA THR A 385 -6.80 17.64 23.80
C THR A 385 -7.19 17.72 25.27
N VAL A 386 -7.23 16.58 25.95
CA VAL A 386 -7.71 16.46 27.32
C VAL A 386 -6.60 15.98 28.26
N ARG A 387 -6.65 16.47 29.50
CA ARG A 387 -5.74 16.07 30.57
C ARG A 387 -6.56 15.57 31.75
N LEU A 388 -6.20 14.40 32.27
CA LEU A 388 -6.77 13.82 33.47
C LEU A 388 -5.65 13.65 34.48
N GLU A 389 -5.74 14.36 35.60
CA GLU A 389 -4.65 14.44 36.58
C GLU A 389 -5.10 14.04 37.99
N ASN A 390 -4.33 13.16 38.65
CA ASN A 390 -4.41 12.90 40.10
C ASN A 390 -5.81 12.46 40.61
N MET A 391 -6.31 11.34 40.11
CA MET A 391 -7.61 10.76 40.52
C MET A 391 -7.62 9.22 40.37
N LEU A 392 -8.62 8.57 40.97
CA LEU A 392 -8.99 7.17 40.73
C LEU A 392 -10.15 7.11 39.72
N LEU A 393 -9.88 6.60 38.52
CA LEU A 393 -10.92 6.28 37.54
C LEU A 393 -11.51 4.90 37.88
N VAL A 394 -12.81 4.85 38.16
CA VAL A 394 -13.53 3.60 38.39
C VAL A 394 -14.22 3.22 37.08
N THR A 395 -13.72 2.16 36.45
CA THR A 395 -14.20 1.70 35.15
C THR A 395 -15.67 1.27 35.26
N PRO A 396 -16.56 1.69 34.33
CA PRO A 396 -17.93 1.21 34.34
C PRO A 396 -18.01 -0.25 33.87
N SER A 397 -19.13 -0.92 34.15
CA SER A 397 -19.42 -2.26 33.62
C SER A 397 -19.64 -2.29 32.10
N THR A 398 -20.04 -1.14 31.54
CA THR A 398 -20.48 -0.95 30.15
C THR A 398 -19.59 0.07 29.43
N GLY A 399 -18.30 -0.21 29.24
CA GLY A 399 -17.40 0.58 28.40
C GLY A 399 -16.01 0.81 29.00
N ASN A 400 -15.16 1.54 28.26
CA ASN A 400 -13.83 1.93 28.73
C ASN A 400 -13.95 3.08 29.76
N ALA A 401 -13.05 3.15 30.74
CA ALA A 401 -12.93 4.35 31.58
C ALA A 401 -12.46 5.55 30.74
N VAL A 402 -11.52 5.31 29.82
CA VAL A 402 -11.05 6.29 28.83
C VAL A 402 -11.00 5.65 27.45
N ASN A 403 -11.63 6.27 26.46
CA ASN A 403 -11.52 5.93 25.04
C ASN A 403 -11.09 7.14 24.22
N VAL A 404 -9.95 7.04 23.53
CA VAL A 404 -9.45 8.11 22.64
C VAL A 404 -9.78 7.76 21.20
N HIS A 405 -10.66 8.54 20.58
CA HIS A 405 -11.07 8.35 19.18
C HIS A 405 -10.07 8.97 18.21
N ALA A 406 -10.22 8.65 16.92
CA ALA A 406 -9.37 9.15 15.84
C ALA A 406 -9.19 10.68 15.87
N GLY A 407 -7.93 11.13 15.92
CA GLY A 407 -7.56 12.54 15.99
C GLY A 407 -7.70 13.21 17.36
N GLY A 408 -8.16 12.49 18.39
CA GLY A 408 -8.19 12.95 19.78
C GLY A 408 -6.85 12.70 20.50
N ASN A 409 -6.55 13.53 21.51
CA ASN A 409 -5.35 13.41 22.34
C ASN A 409 -5.71 13.43 23.84
N ALA A 410 -5.35 12.39 24.59
CA ALA A 410 -5.47 12.37 26.05
C ALA A 410 -4.10 12.26 26.72
N THR A 411 -3.93 12.94 27.84
CA THR A 411 -2.80 12.76 28.75
C THR A 411 -3.32 12.46 30.16
N LEU A 412 -2.96 11.30 30.69
CA LEU A 412 -3.25 10.91 32.07
C LEU A 412 -1.95 11.04 32.88
N THR A 413 -2.01 11.76 34.00
CA THR A 413 -0.85 11.97 34.88
C THR A 413 -1.20 11.64 36.33
N GLY A 414 -0.50 10.68 36.94
CA GLY A 414 -0.73 10.28 38.34
C GLY A 414 -2.14 9.72 38.56
N VAL A 415 -2.70 9.04 37.56
CA VAL A 415 -4.06 8.48 37.59
C VAL A 415 -4.01 7.01 38.03
N LEU A 416 -4.87 6.67 38.98
CA LEU A 416 -5.15 5.28 39.34
C LEU A 416 -6.36 4.80 38.54
N VAL A 417 -6.35 3.57 38.05
CA VAL A 417 -7.48 2.99 37.33
C VAL A 417 -7.94 1.75 38.07
N ASP A 418 -9.20 1.71 38.49
CA ASP A 418 -9.83 0.55 39.11
C ASP A 418 -10.68 -0.19 38.04
N PRO A 419 -10.24 -1.37 37.58
CA PRO A 419 -10.96 -2.16 36.61
C PRO A 419 -11.89 -3.19 37.26
N THR A 420 -12.11 -3.18 38.58
CA THR A 420 -12.86 -4.25 39.29
C THR A 420 -14.29 -4.44 38.80
N LYS A 421 -14.88 -3.43 38.14
CA LYS A 421 -16.21 -3.51 37.51
C LYS A 421 -16.15 -3.74 35.99
N ALA A 422 -14.97 -3.79 35.38
CA ALA A 422 -14.81 -4.01 33.95
C ALA A 422 -15.07 -5.49 33.63
N GLU A 423 -16.20 -5.77 32.96
CA GLU A 423 -16.59 -7.14 32.61
C GLU A 423 -16.26 -7.51 31.16
N VAL A 424 -16.19 -6.53 30.26
CA VAL A 424 -16.09 -6.77 28.80
C VAL A 424 -15.08 -5.87 28.08
N PHE A 425 -14.78 -4.68 28.61
CA PHE A 425 -13.99 -3.66 27.92
C PHE A 425 -12.68 -3.36 28.65
N SER A 426 -11.64 -3.07 27.87
CA SER A 426 -10.37 -2.56 28.41
C SER A 426 -10.56 -1.22 29.11
N PRO A 427 -10.06 -1.01 30.33
CA PRO A 427 -10.20 0.25 31.05
C PRO A 427 -9.69 1.46 30.26
N LEU A 428 -8.53 1.32 29.60
CA LEU A 428 -7.92 2.37 28.78
C LEU A 428 -7.83 1.90 27.33
N CYS A 429 -8.40 2.69 26.40
CA CYS A 429 -8.42 2.37 24.98
C CYS A 429 -8.00 3.56 24.11
N SER A 430 -7.21 3.29 23.08
CA SER A 430 -6.90 4.22 21.99
C SER A 430 -7.32 3.62 20.65
N SER A 431 -8.35 4.20 20.03
CA SER A 431 -8.95 3.79 18.75
C SER A 431 -8.64 4.83 17.67
N GLY A 432 -7.41 4.81 17.14
CA GLY A 432 -6.90 5.80 16.17
C GLY A 432 -6.49 7.17 16.75
N GLY A 433 -6.62 7.36 18.06
CA GLY A 433 -6.19 8.57 18.79
C GLY A 433 -4.81 8.44 19.44
N ARG A 434 -4.40 9.44 20.22
CA ARG A 434 -3.17 9.39 21.03
C ARG A 434 -3.47 9.39 22.52
N LEU A 435 -3.01 8.35 23.21
CA LEU A 435 -3.12 8.20 24.66
C LEU A 435 -1.74 8.25 25.31
N THR A 436 -1.48 9.30 26.08
CA THR A 436 -0.25 9.48 26.87
C THR A 436 -0.52 9.15 28.33
N LEU A 437 0.29 8.27 28.93
CA LEU A 437 0.15 7.75 30.30
C LEU A 437 1.43 8.02 31.08
N ASN A 438 1.37 8.88 32.09
CA ASN A 438 2.51 9.24 32.93
C ASN A 438 2.19 8.90 34.38
N GLU A 439 2.98 8.05 35.02
CA GLU A 439 2.74 7.60 36.40
C GLU A 439 1.33 7.00 36.61
N VAL A 440 0.81 6.29 35.60
CA VAL A 440 -0.52 5.66 35.66
C VAL A 440 -0.40 4.26 36.26
N ARG A 441 -1.33 3.89 37.13
CA ARG A 441 -1.37 2.56 37.74
C ARG A 441 -2.75 1.95 37.69
N VAL A 442 -2.85 0.74 37.14
CA VAL A 442 -4.07 -0.07 37.21
C VAL A 442 -4.08 -0.86 38.52
N VAL A 443 -5.11 -0.65 39.33
CA VAL A 443 -5.28 -1.17 40.70
C VAL A 443 -6.14 -2.44 40.65
N SER A 444 -5.57 -3.54 40.17
CA SER A 444 -6.21 -4.87 40.25
C SER A 444 -5.18 -5.99 40.36
N GLU A 445 -5.59 -7.10 40.97
CA GLU A 445 -4.83 -8.35 40.91
C GLU A 445 -4.96 -8.99 39.51
N PRO A 446 -3.97 -9.79 39.04
CA PRO A 446 -3.86 -10.27 37.65
C PRO A 446 -4.91 -11.29 37.19
N THR A 447 -6.09 -11.34 37.80
CA THR A 447 -7.09 -12.40 37.56
C THR A 447 -8.06 -12.11 36.41
N SER A 448 -7.98 -10.92 35.80
CA SER A 448 -8.80 -10.48 34.66
C SER A 448 -8.11 -10.79 33.32
N TYR A 449 -8.80 -11.51 32.42
CA TYR A 449 -8.33 -11.79 31.04
C TYR A 449 -8.42 -10.57 30.10
N LEU A 450 -8.96 -9.44 30.56
CA LEU A 450 -9.11 -8.23 29.75
C LEU A 450 -7.79 -7.44 29.73
N ALA A 451 -7.48 -6.86 28.56
CA ALA A 451 -6.36 -5.93 28.46
C ALA A 451 -6.63 -4.68 29.30
N ASP A 452 -5.67 -4.28 30.13
CA ASP A 452 -5.74 -3.04 30.91
C ASP A 452 -5.60 -1.82 30.00
N VAL A 453 -4.74 -1.95 28.99
CA VAL A 453 -4.49 -0.95 27.95
C VAL A 453 -4.64 -1.60 26.58
N LEU A 454 -5.49 -1.04 25.73
CA LEU A 454 -5.75 -1.50 24.37
C LEU A 454 -5.43 -0.41 23.35
N GLY A 455 -4.60 -0.74 22.36
CA GLY A 455 -4.42 0.05 21.14
C GLY A 455 -5.03 -0.67 19.95
N THR A 456 -5.89 0.02 19.19
CA THR A 456 -6.54 -0.51 17.99
C THR A 456 -6.73 0.59 16.93
N GLN A 457 -7.07 0.21 15.70
CA GLN A 457 -7.32 1.11 14.56
C GLN A 457 -6.24 2.20 14.35
N GLY A 458 -4.96 1.86 14.44
CA GLY A 458 -3.85 2.82 14.30
C GLY A 458 -3.63 3.73 15.52
N GLY A 459 -4.23 3.42 16.67
CA GLY A 459 -4.06 4.19 17.91
C GLY A 459 -2.61 4.22 18.40
N VAL A 460 -2.21 5.35 18.98
CA VAL A 460 -0.87 5.58 19.54
C VAL A 460 -0.95 5.62 21.07
N ILE A 461 -0.15 4.78 21.73
CA ILE A 461 0.02 4.75 23.18
C ILE A 461 1.45 5.19 23.51
N VAL A 462 1.59 6.12 24.45
CA VAL A 462 2.90 6.51 24.99
C VAL A 462 2.82 6.44 26.50
N ALA A 463 3.59 5.54 27.11
CA ALA A 463 3.59 5.35 28.55
C ALA A 463 4.98 5.56 29.16
N GLU A 464 5.02 6.26 30.29
CA GLU A 464 6.21 6.54 31.08
C GLU A 464 5.92 6.25 32.56
N ASP A 465 6.84 5.57 33.25
CA ASP A 465 6.78 5.26 34.69
C ASP A 465 5.43 4.66 35.15
N SER A 466 4.79 3.87 34.28
CA SER A 466 3.42 3.39 34.46
C SER A 466 3.37 1.88 34.72
N THR A 467 2.31 1.42 35.40
CA THR A 467 2.12 0.01 35.78
C THR A 467 0.79 -0.53 35.26
N PHE A 468 0.88 -1.60 34.48
CA PHE A 468 -0.23 -2.27 33.80
C PHE A 468 -0.24 -3.76 34.14
N GLY A 469 -1.40 -4.39 34.03
CA GLY A 469 -1.54 -5.84 33.94
C GLY A 469 -1.25 -6.29 32.52
N ILE A 470 -2.22 -6.14 31.61
CA ILE A 470 -2.10 -6.62 30.23
C ILE A 470 -2.12 -5.44 29.25
N VAL A 471 -1.10 -5.32 28.40
CA VAL A 471 -1.08 -4.38 27.27
C VAL A 471 -1.33 -5.15 25.98
N ARG A 472 -2.30 -4.72 25.17
CA ARG A 472 -2.65 -5.35 23.88
C ARG A 472 -2.65 -4.34 22.75
N LEU A 473 -1.99 -4.69 21.65
CA LEU A 473 -1.88 -3.88 20.44
C LEU A 473 -2.34 -4.69 19.24
N GLU A 474 -3.23 -4.12 18.43
CA GLU A 474 -3.81 -4.75 17.25
C GLU A 474 -4.09 -3.70 16.16
N SER A 475 -4.42 -4.14 14.94
CA SER A 475 -4.90 -3.25 13.86
C SER A 475 -4.02 -2.01 13.62
N SER A 476 -2.71 -2.21 13.45
CA SER A 476 -1.70 -1.15 13.23
C SER A 476 -1.49 -0.17 14.39
N ALA A 477 -1.96 -0.50 15.60
CA ALA A 477 -1.70 0.32 16.79
C ALA A 477 -0.23 0.27 17.21
N ARG A 478 0.25 1.38 17.78
CA ARG A 478 1.64 1.58 18.21
C ARG A 478 1.72 1.89 19.69
N ALA A 479 2.65 1.29 20.41
CA ALA A 479 2.97 1.67 21.78
C ALA A 479 4.45 2.01 21.96
N THR A 480 4.72 3.09 22.70
CA THR A 480 6.04 3.41 23.24
C THR A 480 5.99 3.33 24.76
N LEU A 481 6.78 2.44 25.36
CA LEU A 481 6.83 2.20 26.81
C LEU A 481 8.21 2.62 27.34
N THR A 482 8.25 3.45 28.36
CA THR A 482 9.50 3.90 29.00
C THR A 482 9.41 3.60 30.49
N ASP A 483 10.32 2.76 30.98
CA ASP A 483 10.42 2.39 32.41
C ASP A 483 9.09 1.91 33.03
N CYS A 484 8.35 1.10 32.27
CA CYS A 484 7.02 0.61 32.65
C CYS A 484 7.07 -0.80 33.25
N THR A 485 6.06 -1.12 34.05
CA THR A 485 5.80 -2.48 34.54
C THR A 485 4.55 -3.03 33.84
N ALA A 486 4.62 -4.21 33.23
CA ALA A 486 3.48 -4.90 32.64
C ALA A 486 3.53 -6.40 32.99
N ASN A 487 2.40 -7.03 33.33
CA ASN A 487 2.38 -8.49 33.52
C ASN A 487 2.46 -9.23 32.18
N GLN A 488 1.77 -8.71 31.16
CA GLN A 488 1.76 -9.28 29.81
C GLN A 488 1.74 -8.19 28.74
N LEU A 489 2.45 -8.46 27.63
CA LEU A 489 2.43 -7.64 26.42
C LEU A 489 2.07 -8.51 25.21
N TYR A 490 0.95 -8.18 24.56
CA TYR A 490 0.46 -8.85 23.35
C TYR A 490 0.52 -7.89 22.16
N VAL A 491 1.24 -8.29 21.12
CA VAL A 491 1.31 -7.58 19.83
C VAL A 491 0.72 -8.49 18.76
N LEU A 492 -0.47 -8.15 18.28
CA LEU A 492 -1.30 -8.95 17.41
C LEU A 492 -1.43 -8.30 16.02
N GLY A 493 -1.54 -9.12 14.97
CA GLY A 493 -1.67 -8.64 13.60
C GLY A 493 -0.59 -7.61 13.26
N SER A 494 -0.94 -6.45 12.70
CA SER A 494 0.03 -5.40 12.34
C SER A 494 0.44 -4.44 13.47
N GLY A 495 0.25 -4.81 14.74
CA GLY A 495 0.62 -3.96 15.89
C GLY A 495 2.14 -3.79 16.08
N GLU A 496 2.55 -2.69 16.73
CA GLU A 496 3.97 -2.39 17.00
C GLU A 496 4.20 -1.93 18.45
N ALA A 497 5.14 -2.55 19.17
CA ALA A 497 5.55 -2.16 20.51
C ALA A 497 7.04 -1.78 20.56
N LEU A 498 7.36 -0.64 21.17
CA LEU A 498 8.72 -0.16 21.40
C LEU A 498 8.91 0.16 22.89
N SER A 499 9.82 -0.52 23.57
CA SER A 499 10.27 -0.17 24.93
C SER A 499 11.63 0.51 24.87
N LEU A 500 11.72 1.78 25.26
CA LEU A 500 12.94 2.59 25.25
C LEU A 500 13.75 2.49 26.56
N GLY A 501 13.14 1.98 27.63
CA GLY A 501 13.76 1.75 28.94
C GLY A 501 13.50 0.32 29.45
N THR A 502 13.47 0.15 30.78
CA THR A 502 13.20 -1.16 31.38
C THR A 502 11.70 -1.50 31.34
N LEU A 503 11.34 -2.58 30.66
CA LEU A 503 10.05 -3.24 30.81
C LEU A 503 10.15 -4.29 31.91
N ARG A 504 9.45 -4.08 33.03
CA ARG A 504 9.44 -5.00 34.17
C ARG A 504 8.26 -5.96 34.09
N ILE A 505 8.55 -7.25 34.10
CA ILE A 505 7.57 -8.32 34.26
C ILE A 505 7.66 -8.83 35.72
N PRO A 506 6.65 -8.55 36.57
CA PRO A 506 6.64 -8.98 37.96
C PRO A 506 6.46 -10.51 38.07
N PRO A 507 6.58 -11.11 39.28
CA PRO A 507 6.43 -12.54 39.48
C PRO A 507 5.02 -12.98 39.09
N THR A 508 4.89 -13.63 37.94
CA THR A 508 3.64 -14.21 37.45
C THR A 508 3.56 -15.68 37.81
N THR A 509 2.39 -16.29 37.68
CA THR A 509 2.25 -17.74 37.83
C THR A 509 3.21 -18.47 36.87
N PRO A 510 3.89 -19.55 37.29
CA PRO A 510 4.77 -20.32 36.40
C PRO A 510 4.01 -20.74 35.13
N HIS A 511 4.63 -20.59 33.96
CA HIS A 511 4.08 -20.91 32.63
C HIS A 511 3.07 -19.90 32.03
N LEU A 512 2.89 -18.71 32.62
CA LEU A 512 2.14 -17.65 31.94
C LEU A 512 2.98 -17.01 30.81
N ARG A 513 2.36 -16.81 29.64
CA ARG A 513 2.96 -16.08 28.51
C ARG A 513 3.08 -14.60 28.83
N ALA A 514 4.29 -14.14 29.10
CA ALA A 514 4.56 -12.75 29.46
C ALA A 514 4.65 -11.84 28.23
N LEU A 515 5.12 -12.38 27.11
CA LEU A 515 5.28 -11.64 25.88
C LEU A 515 4.82 -12.49 24.70
N ALA A 516 3.99 -11.92 23.83
CA ALA A 516 3.51 -12.58 22.64
C ALA A 516 3.53 -11.61 21.46
N VAL A 517 4.24 -11.99 20.40
CA VAL A 517 4.22 -11.27 19.13
C VAL A 517 3.72 -12.20 18.05
N GLU A 518 2.49 -12.01 17.58
CA GLU A 518 1.87 -12.85 16.55
C GLU A 518 2.32 -12.46 15.14
N GLU A 519 1.87 -13.22 14.13
CA GLU A 519 2.19 -12.99 12.72
C GLU A 519 1.81 -11.56 12.30
N GLY A 520 2.75 -10.85 11.68
CA GLY A 520 2.64 -9.44 11.31
C GLY A 520 3.05 -8.44 12.42
N GLY A 521 3.13 -8.89 13.67
CA GLY A 521 3.37 -8.03 14.83
C GLY A 521 4.85 -7.72 15.01
N ARG A 522 5.17 -6.57 15.61
CA ARG A 522 6.55 -6.12 15.85
C ARG A 522 6.76 -5.66 17.28
N GLY A 523 7.79 -6.17 17.95
CA GLY A 523 8.20 -5.76 19.29
C GLY A 523 9.70 -5.45 19.35
N THR A 524 10.06 -4.33 19.96
CA THR A 524 11.46 -3.98 20.29
C THR A 524 11.54 -3.59 21.75
N ILE A 525 12.35 -4.29 22.54
CA ILE A 525 12.50 -4.07 23.97
C ILE A 525 13.95 -3.77 24.31
N ALA A 526 14.24 -2.57 24.80
CA ALA A 526 15.59 -2.16 25.18
C ALA A 526 16.14 -2.98 26.36
N ASP A 527 15.38 -3.08 27.45
CA ASP A 527 15.75 -3.88 28.60
C ASP A 527 14.50 -4.59 29.16
N LEU A 528 14.55 -5.92 29.22
CA LEU A 528 13.50 -6.75 29.82
C LEU A 528 13.95 -7.22 31.20
N CYS A 529 13.29 -6.76 32.25
CA CYS A 529 13.56 -7.20 33.61
C CYS A 529 12.49 -8.19 34.04
N VAL A 530 12.87 -9.45 34.22
CA VAL A 530 11.96 -10.53 34.63
C VAL A 530 12.37 -11.04 36.01
N GLU A 531 11.40 -11.13 36.94
CA GLU A 531 11.65 -11.58 38.31
C GLU A 531 11.57 -13.12 38.47
N GLU A 532 10.76 -13.81 37.65
CA GLU A 532 10.64 -15.28 37.61
C GLU A 532 10.66 -15.79 36.16
N PRO A 533 11.04 -17.05 35.88
CA PRO A 533 11.06 -17.56 34.51
C PRO A 533 9.69 -17.46 33.83
N CYS A 534 9.66 -16.93 32.60
CA CYS A 534 8.42 -16.67 31.87
C CYS A 534 8.47 -17.17 30.42
N GLU A 535 7.29 -17.37 29.82
CA GLU A 535 7.18 -17.75 28.41
C GLU A 535 7.14 -16.53 27.48
N VAL A 536 7.89 -16.62 26.38
CA VAL A 536 7.92 -15.65 25.28
C VAL A 536 7.51 -16.36 23.99
N PHE A 537 6.42 -15.91 23.37
CA PHE A 537 5.92 -16.45 22.11
C PHE A 537 6.22 -15.49 20.95
N VAL A 538 6.80 -16.02 19.87
CA VAL A 538 7.12 -15.25 18.67
C VAL A 538 6.65 -15.99 17.42
N ALA A 539 5.68 -15.41 16.73
CA ALA A 539 5.28 -15.72 15.35
C ALA A 539 5.57 -14.55 14.39
N GLY A 540 5.65 -13.31 14.90
CA GLY A 540 6.06 -12.11 14.16
C GLY A 540 7.53 -11.75 14.36
N SER A 541 7.82 -10.48 14.65
CA SER A 541 9.18 -9.97 14.88
C SER A 541 9.40 -9.45 16.30
N LEU A 542 10.36 -9.99 17.05
CA LEU A 542 10.67 -9.55 18.41
C LEU A 542 12.17 -9.36 18.66
N GLN A 543 12.56 -8.17 19.13
CA GLN A 543 13.90 -7.87 19.63
C GLN A 543 13.87 -7.60 21.13
N ILE A 544 14.81 -8.20 21.86
CA ILE A 544 15.13 -7.85 23.25
C ILE A 544 16.64 -7.57 23.31
N ALA A 545 17.04 -6.32 23.56
CA ALA A 545 18.46 -5.95 23.54
C ALA A 545 19.20 -6.38 24.80
N HIS A 546 18.53 -6.33 25.96
CA HIS A 546 19.09 -6.77 27.24
C HIS A 546 18.01 -7.46 28.07
N VAL A 547 18.41 -8.48 28.84
CA VAL A 547 17.53 -9.15 29.82
C VAL A 547 18.19 -9.08 31.19
N SER A 548 17.62 -8.29 32.09
CA SER A 548 18.16 -7.99 33.42
C SER A 548 17.90 -9.08 34.49
N SER A 549 17.67 -10.33 34.10
CA SER A 549 17.30 -11.44 34.99
C SER A 549 18.49 -12.30 35.45
N ALA A 550 18.24 -13.29 36.31
CA ALA A 550 19.17 -14.42 36.45
C ALA A 550 19.31 -15.14 35.09
N PRO A 551 20.48 -15.71 34.75
CA PRO A 551 20.68 -16.37 33.45
C PRO A 551 19.69 -17.52 33.26
N HIS A 552 19.22 -17.74 32.02
CA HIS A 552 18.20 -18.74 31.64
C HIS A 552 16.80 -18.47 32.25
N ALA A 553 16.27 -17.25 32.07
CA ALA A 553 14.94 -16.88 32.57
C ALA A 553 13.81 -16.97 31.53
N LEU A 554 14.11 -17.17 30.24
CA LEU A 554 13.11 -17.12 29.17
C LEU A 554 12.86 -18.51 28.56
N HIS A 555 11.59 -18.91 28.50
CA HIS A 555 11.14 -20.06 27.73
C HIS A 555 10.61 -19.56 26.37
N LEU A 556 11.36 -19.79 25.30
CA LEU A 556 11.04 -19.26 23.97
C LEU A 556 10.24 -20.27 23.15
N ILE A 557 9.07 -19.85 22.68
CA ILE A 557 8.26 -20.57 21.68
C ILE A 557 8.27 -19.76 20.40
N THR A 558 8.80 -20.33 19.32
CA THR A 558 9.01 -19.61 18.05
C THR A 558 8.53 -20.43 16.87
N THR A 559 7.86 -19.80 15.89
CA THR A 559 7.49 -20.45 14.62
C THR A 559 8.63 -20.38 13.59
N ASP A 560 8.58 -21.20 12.54
CA ASP A 560 9.58 -21.22 11.44
C ASP A 560 9.68 -19.89 10.68
N THR A 561 8.61 -19.09 10.70
CA THR A 561 8.50 -17.79 10.03
C THR A 561 8.82 -16.62 10.96
N ALA A 562 8.96 -16.87 12.27
CA ALA A 562 9.22 -15.83 13.26
C ALA A 562 10.65 -15.30 13.18
N LEU A 563 10.80 -14.00 13.43
CA LEU A 563 12.07 -13.30 13.47
C LEU A 563 12.33 -12.83 14.90
N HIS A 564 13.35 -13.35 15.58
CA HIS A 564 13.69 -12.85 16.91
C HIS A 564 15.19 -12.63 17.10
N SER A 565 15.50 -11.66 17.95
CA SER A 565 16.84 -11.40 18.48
C SER A 565 16.74 -11.23 19.98
N ILE A 566 17.06 -12.31 20.70
CA ILE A 566 16.97 -12.41 22.16
C ILE A 566 18.31 -12.96 22.64
N PRO A 567 18.91 -12.43 23.73
CA PRO A 567 20.22 -12.89 24.20
C PRO A 567 20.19 -14.38 24.53
N GLU A 568 21.11 -15.17 23.95
CA GLU A 568 21.11 -16.63 24.09
C GLU A 568 21.27 -17.09 25.55
N ASP A 569 22.00 -16.32 26.37
CA ASP A 569 22.21 -16.57 27.79
C ASP A 569 20.96 -16.31 28.66
N ALA A 570 19.98 -15.58 28.11
CA ALA A 570 18.67 -15.40 28.74
C ALA A 570 17.71 -16.55 28.46
N ILE A 571 17.94 -17.35 27.40
CA ILE A 571 17.04 -18.42 26.97
C ILE A 571 17.33 -19.72 27.72
N ALA A 572 16.33 -20.23 28.43
CA ALA A 572 16.39 -21.52 29.13
C ALA A 572 16.10 -22.70 28.19
N THR A 573 15.05 -22.56 27.38
CA THR A 573 14.59 -23.56 26.40
C THR A 573 14.02 -22.86 25.18
N ALA A 574 14.23 -23.44 23.99
CA ALA A 574 13.62 -23.01 22.74
C ALA A 574 12.85 -24.20 22.12
N GLU A 575 11.57 -24.03 21.85
CA GLU A 575 10.69 -25.07 21.30
C GLU A 575 9.89 -24.56 20.11
N GLU A 576 9.65 -25.45 19.14
CA GLU A 576 8.66 -25.23 18.07
C GLU A 576 7.24 -25.39 18.65
N PRO A 577 6.23 -24.69 18.10
CA PRO A 577 4.87 -24.77 18.61
C PRO A 577 4.35 -26.19 18.36
N SER A 578 4.26 -27.00 19.42
CA SER A 578 3.63 -28.31 19.29
C SER A 578 2.15 -28.13 18.92
N GLN A 579 1.60 -29.01 18.06
CA GLN A 579 0.18 -29.00 17.61
C GLN A 579 -0.84 -29.15 18.77
N THR A 580 -0.37 -29.18 20.01
CA THR A 580 -1.13 -29.25 21.26
C THR A 580 -0.81 -28.11 22.25
N ALA A 581 0.09 -27.18 21.92
CA ALA A 581 0.52 -26.07 22.79
C ALA A 581 0.15 -24.66 22.26
N THR A 582 -0.71 -24.58 21.25
CA THR A 582 -1.32 -23.30 20.81
C THR A 582 -2.51 -22.87 21.68
N ALA A 583 -2.79 -23.58 22.78
CA ALA A 583 -4.02 -23.44 23.57
C ALA A 583 -3.92 -22.60 24.86
N ASP A 584 -2.79 -21.96 25.17
CA ASP A 584 -2.66 -21.12 26.38
C ASP A 584 -2.78 -19.61 26.14
N ALA A 585 -3.28 -19.21 24.96
CA ALA A 585 -3.88 -17.87 24.75
C ALA A 585 -5.39 -17.95 24.43
N THR A 586 -6.02 -19.11 24.62
CA THR A 586 -7.47 -19.26 24.56
C THR A 586 -8.08 -19.01 25.94
N LEU A 587 -8.74 -17.85 26.03
CA LEU A 587 -9.91 -17.54 26.87
C LEU A 587 -10.37 -18.68 27.79
N VAL A 588 -10.12 -18.54 29.10
CA VAL A 588 -10.93 -19.26 30.09
C VAL A 588 -12.31 -18.59 30.11
N GLU A 589 -13.29 -19.28 29.55
CA GLU A 589 -14.67 -19.16 29.99
C GLU A 589 -14.73 -19.55 31.48
N HIS A 590 -15.08 -18.61 32.36
CA HIS A 590 -15.44 -18.96 33.73
C HIS A 590 -16.80 -19.67 33.79
N PRO A 591 -16.91 -20.81 34.47
CA PRO A 591 -18.16 -21.50 34.76
C PRO A 591 -18.86 -20.93 36.00
N GLY A 592 -20.20 -20.85 35.99
CA GLY A 592 -20.96 -20.63 37.22
C GLY A 592 -22.43 -20.21 37.09
N GLU A 593 -23.29 -21.20 36.81
CA GLU A 593 -24.67 -21.37 37.30
C GLU A 593 -25.44 -20.18 37.94
N ASN A 594 -26.55 -19.83 37.28
CA ASN A 594 -27.90 -19.58 37.81
C ASN A 594 -28.09 -19.49 39.35
N SER A 595 -28.62 -18.37 39.84
CA SER A 595 -29.97 -18.37 40.45
C SER A 595 -30.53 -16.96 40.75
N THR A 596 -31.66 -16.69 40.08
CA THR A 596 -32.86 -15.97 40.55
C THR A 596 -32.77 -14.53 41.05
N GLY A 597 -33.43 -13.63 40.32
CA GLY A 597 -33.95 -12.38 40.88
C GLY A 597 -34.40 -11.35 39.84
N ASP A 598 -35.48 -11.65 39.13
CA ASP A 598 -36.42 -10.72 38.47
C ASP A 598 -35.88 -9.33 38.05
N ARG A 599 -35.72 -9.11 36.73
CA ARG A 599 -36.54 -8.16 35.95
C ARG A 599 -36.14 -8.13 34.48
N GLU A 600 -37.16 -7.86 33.67
CA GLU A 600 -37.28 -7.99 32.22
C GLU A 600 -36.18 -7.31 31.39
N PRO A 601 -35.90 -7.79 30.16
CA PRO A 601 -34.90 -7.20 29.29
C PRO A 601 -35.44 -5.88 28.69
N SER A 602 -34.85 -4.76 29.09
CA SER A 602 -34.98 -3.48 28.38
C SER A 602 -33.99 -3.41 27.23
N ALA A 603 -34.50 -3.30 26.02
CA ALA A 603 -33.76 -3.07 24.79
C ALA A 603 -32.92 -1.78 24.82
N GLY A 604 -31.66 -1.86 24.36
CA GLY A 604 -30.79 -0.73 24.00
C GLY A 604 -29.94 -1.14 22.79
N ARG A 605 -30.18 -0.62 21.58
CA ARG A 605 -29.79 0.71 21.03
C ARG A 605 -28.37 0.70 20.45
N GLY A 606 -28.30 0.60 19.13
CA GLY A 606 -27.16 1.04 18.33
C GLY A 606 -27.31 2.51 17.89
N HIS A 607 -26.16 3.14 17.63
CA HIS A 607 -25.90 4.45 17.01
C HIS A 607 -25.04 4.12 15.76
N ASP A 608 -25.13 4.69 14.55
CA ASP A 608 -25.70 5.94 14.07
C ASP A 608 -26.10 5.83 12.59
N GLY A 609 -27.29 6.32 12.29
CA GLY A 609 -27.72 6.76 10.97
C GLY A 609 -28.71 7.88 11.21
N ALA A 610 -28.38 9.08 10.74
CA ALA A 610 -29.12 10.31 10.97
C ALA A 610 -30.64 10.16 10.79
N ASP A 611 -31.36 10.90 11.64
CA ASP A 611 -32.79 10.91 11.90
C ASP A 611 -33.72 10.50 10.74
N LEU A 612 -34.41 9.37 10.94
CA LEU A 612 -35.79 9.16 10.47
C LEU A 612 -36.70 8.94 11.69
N ALA A 613 -36.55 9.78 12.71
CA ALA A 613 -37.44 9.82 13.87
C ALA A 613 -38.68 10.67 13.54
N ASP A 614 -39.53 10.17 12.65
CA ASP A 614 -40.93 10.58 12.61
C ASP A 614 -41.80 9.32 12.78
N THR A 615 -42.08 8.99 14.04
CA THR A 615 -42.85 7.82 14.48
C THR A 615 -44.34 7.89 14.09
N ASN A 616 -44.71 8.87 13.27
CA ASN A 616 -46.08 9.12 12.80
C ASN A 616 -46.26 9.01 11.27
N CYS A 617 -45.21 8.63 10.53
CA CYS A 617 -45.24 8.56 9.06
C CYS A 617 -45.37 7.12 8.55
N ASP A 618 -46.22 6.89 7.54
CA ASP A 618 -46.48 5.58 6.93
C ASP A 618 -45.22 5.02 6.24
N PRO A 619 -44.67 3.84 6.63
CA PRO A 619 -43.51 3.21 5.99
C PRO A 619 -43.68 3.01 4.49
N MET A 620 -44.92 2.81 4.02
CA MET A 620 -45.20 2.69 2.59
C MET A 620 -45.11 4.03 1.85
N ALA A 621 -45.42 5.13 2.54
CA ALA A 621 -45.20 6.48 2.00
C ALA A 621 -43.71 6.80 1.93
N GLN A 622 -42.94 6.46 2.98
CA GLN A 622 -41.48 6.59 2.98
C GLN A 622 -40.82 5.77 1.87
N LEU A 623 -41.26 4.51 1.67
CA LEU A 623 -40.79 3.67 0.57
C LEU A 623 -41.10 4.29 -0.80
N SER A 624 -42.28 4.88 -0.96
CA SER A 624 -42.68 5.52 -2.22
C SER A 624 -41.87 6.79 -2.51
N ALA A 625 -41.44 7.49 -1.46
CA ALA A 625 -40.64 8.71 -1.54
C ALA A 625 -39.16 8.50 -1.88
N LEU A 626 -38.61 7.28 -1.70
CA LEU A 626 -37.24 6.98 -2.11
C LEU A 626 -37.03 7.29 -3.60
N THR A 627 -35.83 7.69 -4.00
CA THR A 627 -35.51 7.89 -5.43
C THR A 627 -35.37 6.52 -6.14
N GLY A 628 -35.83 6.40 -7.38
CA GLY A 628 -35.67 5.20 -8.21
C GLY A 628 -36.38 3.94 -7.69
N LEU A 629 -35.77 2.77 -7.89
CA LEU A 629 -36.21 1.46 -7.39
C LEU A 629 -37.67 1.07 -7.75
N ALA A 630 -38.13 1.43 -8.95
CA ALA A 630 -39.53 1.25 -9.36
C ALA A 630 -39.99 -0.22 -9.23
N ASP A 631 -39.16 -1.16 -9.68
CA ASP A 631 -39.46 -2.58 -9.63
C ASP A 631 -39.53 -3.12 -8.21
N VAL A 632 -38.56 -2.76 -7.35
CA VAL A 632 -38.56 -3.14 -5.93
C VAL A 632 -39.78 -2.57 -5.21
N LYS A 633 -40.13 -1.30 -5.45
CA LYS A 633 -41.32 -0.67 -4.84
C LYS A 633 -42.60 -1.39 -5.23
N ASN A 634 -42.76 -1.73 -6.51
CA ASN A 634 -43.92 -2.47 -7.01
C ASN A 634 -43.99 -3.89 -6.39
N GLN A 635 -42.85 -4.57 -6.29
CA GLN A 635 -42.76 -5.90 -5.67
C GLN A 635 -43.10 -5.84 -4.18
N VAL A 636 -42.56 -4.87 -3.44
CA VAL A 636 -42.86 -4.69 -2.01
C VAL A 636 -44.34 -4.34 -1.80
N GLN A 637 -44.92 -3.44 -2.60
CA GLN A 637 -46.34 -3.11 -2.52
C GLN A 637 -47.22 -4.35 -2.77
N THR A 638 -46.89 -5.14 -3.80
CA THR A 638 -47.60 -6.38 -4.12
C THR A 638 -47.49 -7.38 -2.98
N PHE A 639 -46.29 -7.58 -2.45
CA PHE A 639 -46.02 -8.47 -1.33
C PHE A 639 -46.80 -8.07 -0.07
N ILE A 640 -46.74 -6.79 0.33
CA ILE A 640 -47.49 -6.29 1.49
C ILE A 640 -49.01 -6.45 1.29
N ALA A 641 -49.52 -6.22 0.08
CA ALA A 641 -50.94 -6.40 -0.22
C ALA A 641 -51.38 -7.86 -0.10
N GLU A 642 -50.58 -8.79 -0.62
CA GLU A 642 -50.82 -10.24 -0.50
C GLU A 642 -50.83 -10.69 0.96
N VAL A 643 -49.85 -10.23 1.73
CA VAL A 643 -49.73 -10.60 3.14
C VAL A 643 -50.86 -9.99 3.98
N ARG A 644 -51.25 -8.73 3.74
CA ARG A 644 -52.43 -8.11 4.40
C ARG A 644 -53.72 -8.86 4.08
N PHE A 645 -53.89 -9.29 2.84
CA PHE A 645 -55.04 -10.09 2.44
C PHE A 645 -55.05 -11.46 3.13
N ALA A 646 -53.90 -12.12 3.25
CA ALA A 646 -53.72 -13.36 3.98
C ALA A 646 -54.07 -13.19 5.47
N GLU A 647 -53.58 -12.14 6.12
CA GLU A 647 -53.84 -11.89 7.54
C GLU A 647 -55.32 -11.54 7.80
N ALA A 648 -55.93 -10.73 6.94
CA ALA A 648 -57.36 -10.41 7.02
C ALA A 648 -58.27 -11.64 6.82
N ARG A 649 -57.80 -12.69 6.13
CA ARG A 649 -58.49 -13.98 6.04
C ARG A 649 -58.28 -14.83 7.29
N ARG A 650 -57.06 -14.84 7.85
CA ARG A 650 -56.70 -15.55 9.09
C ARG A 650 -57.53 -15.06 10.27
N GLN A 651 -57.66 -13.74 10.45
CA GLN A 651 -58.47 -13.13 11.50
C GLN A 651 -59.96 -13.46 11.42
N ARG A 652 -60.46 -13.79 10.22
CA ARG A 652 -61.85 -14.20 9.99
C ARG A 652 -62.05 -15.72 10.03
N GLY A 653 -61.03 -16.48 10.44
CA GLY A 653 -61.08 -17.93 10.59
C GLY A 653 -61.06 -18.72 9.28
N PHE A 654 -60.72 -18.09 8.15
CA PHE A 654 -60.53 -18.82 6.90
C PHE A 654 -59.19 -19.55 6.90
N ALA A 655 -59.15 -20.74 6.28
CA ALA A 655 -57.88 -21.41 6.02
C ALA A 655 -57.04 -20.59 5.03
N VAL A 656 -55.85 -20.19 5.47
CA VAL A 656 -54.84 -19.48 4.69
C VAL A 656 -53.61 -20.38 4.62
N ARG A 657 -53.01 -20.52 3.42
CA ARG A 657 -51.75 -21.26 3.28
C ARG A 657 -50.64 -20.44 3.95
N ARG A 658 -49.81 -21.08 4.79
CA ARG A 658 -48.62 -20.43 5.38
C ARG A 658 -47.66 -20.06 4.26
N GLN A 659 -47.49 -18.76 4.03
CA GLN A 659 -46.50 -18.21 3.10
C GLN A 659 -45.16 -18.07 3.82
N THR A 660 -44.04 -18.27 3.12
CA THR A 660 -42.71 -17.98 3.66
C THR A 660 -42.40 -16.50 3.46
N LEU A 661 -41.83 -15.85 4.47
CA LEU A 661 -41.44 -14.44 4.42
C LEU A 661 -39.99 -14.26 3.98
N HIS A 662 -39.17 -15.30 4.07
CA HIS A 662 -37.74 -15.21 3.83
C HIS A 662 -37.44 -14.81 2.37
N SER A 663 -36.57 -13.82 2.22
CA SER A 663 -36.31 -13.15 0.95
C SER A 663 -34.82 -13.03 0.64
N GLN A 664 -34.51 -12.89 -0.65
CA GLN A 664 -33.17 -12.58 -1.13
C GLN A 664 -33.16 -11.19 -1.78
N PHE A 665 -32.18 -10.36 -1.40
CA PHE A 665 -32.00 -9.01 -1.91
C PHE A 665 -30.73 -8.98 -2.77
N LEU A 666 -30.88 -8.80 -4.08
CA LEU A 666 -29.76 -8.84 -5.02
C LEU A 666 -29.47 -7.45 -5.57
N GLY A 667 -28.23 -7.00 -5.53
CA GLY A 667 -27.82 -5.77 -6.20
C GLY A 667 -26.48 -5.23 -5.72
N ASN A 668 -25.90 -4.31 -6.48
CA ASN A 668 -24.61 -3.69 -6.21
C ASN A 668 -24.59 -2.89 -4.88
N PRO A 669 -23.41 -2.53 -4.34
CA PRO A 669 -23.33 -1.74 -3.11
C PRO A 669 -24.06 -0.41 -3.27
N GLY A 670 -24.65 0.10 -2.20
CA GLY A 670 -25.27 1.43 -2.22
C GLY A 670 -26.60 1.55 -2.99
N THR A 671 -27.22 0.45 -3.43
CA THR A 671 -28.56 0.46 -4.07
C THR A 671 -29.74 0.61 -3.09
N GLY A 672 -29.49 0.68 -1.78
CA GLY A 672 -30.53 0.91 -0.76
C GLY A 672 -31.17 -0.36 -0.16
N LYS A 673 -30.53 -1.53 -0.29
CA LYS A 673 -30.99 -2.83 0.24
C LYS A 673 -31.39 -2.77 1.73
N THR A 674 -30.49 -2.31 2.59
CA THR A 674 -30.71 -2.21 4.05
C THR A 674 -31.84 -1.23 4.39
N THR A 675 -31.91 -0.08 3.69
CA THR A 675 -32.96 0.93 3.87
C THR A 675 -34.35 0.36 3.56
N VAL A 676 -34.49 -0.31 2.41
CA VAL A 676 -35.74 -0.96 2.02
C VAL A 676 -36.10 -2.10 2.96
N ALA A 677 -35.13 -2.87 3.44
CA ALA A 677 -35.35 -3.95 4.40
C ALA A 677 -35.95 -3.43 5.74
N ARG A 678 -35.42 -2.32 6.27
CA ARG A 678 -35.96 -1.69 7.49
C ARG A 678 -37.37 -1.14 7.30
N LEU A 679 -37.67 -0.57 6.13
CA LEU A 679 -39.02 -0.09 5.79
C LEU A 679 -40.01 -1.26 5.64
N LEU A 680 -39.57 -2.34 5.00
CA LEU A 680 -40.37 -3.56 4.83
C LEU A 680 -40.74 -4.18 6.19
N GLY A 681 -39.80 -4.26 7.13
CA GLY A 681 -40.05 -4.76 8.49
C GLY A 681 -41.12 -3.96 9.23
N ARG A 682 -40.99 -2.63 9.22
CA ARG A 682 -42.01 -1.73 9.79
C ARG A 682 -43.36 -1.90 9.12
N ALA A 683 -43.41 -2.03 7.79
CA ALA A 683 -44.65 -2.24 7.04
C ALA A 683 -45.31 -3.60 7.38
N LEU A 684 -44.52 -4.66 7.57
CA LEU A 684 -45.02 -6.00 7.96
C LEU A 684 -45.52 -6.03 9.41
N HIS A 685 -44.83 -5.35 10.33
CA HIS A 685 -45.28 -5.18 11.71
C HIS A 685 -46.61 -4.42 11.76
N GLN A 686 -46.73 -3.28 11.06
CA GLN A 686 -47.98 -2.53 10.97
C GLN A 686 -49.12 -3.31 10.30
N ALA A 687 -48.79 -4.22 9.38
CA ALA A 687 -49.75 -5.12 8.76
C ALA A 687 -50.21 -6.27 9.69
N GLY A 688 -49.61 -6.40 10.89
CA GLY A 688 -49.93 -7.44 11.88
C GLY A 688 -49.33 -8.81 11.56
N VAL A 689 -48.29 -8.85 10.72
CA VAL A 689 -47.67 -10.08 10.21
C VAL A 689 -46.50 -10.48 11.09
N LEU A 690 -45.64 -9.51 11.37
CA LEU A 690 -44.55 -9.60 12.32
C LEU A 690 -45.04 -9.06 13.66
N SER A 691 -44.61 -9.67 14.76
CA SER A 691 -45.04 -9.27 16.12
C SER A 691 -44.26 -8.07 16.66
N SER A 692 -43.12 -7.72 16.05
CA SER A 692 -42.31 -6.56 16.37
C SER A 692 -41.69 -5.96 15.10
N ASP A 693 -41.16 -4.74 15.22
CA ASP A 693 -40.34 -4.09 14.19
C ASP A 693 -38.83 -4.27 14.45
N VAL A 694 -38.45 -5.29 15.23
CA VAL A 694 -37.05 -5.64 15.49
C VAL A 694 -36.31 -5.88 14.17
N PHE A 695 -35.13 -5.28 14.03
CA PHE A 695 -34.27 -5.43 12.87
C PHE A 695 -32.84 -5.74 13.34
N VAL A 696 -32.38 -6.94 13.05
CA VAL A 696 -31.03 -7.43 13.41
C VAL A 696 -30.22 -7.54 12.13
N GLU A 697 -29.12 -6.80 12.03
CA GLU A 697 -28.20 -6.78 10.89
C GLU A 697 -26.91 -7.48 11.29
N VAL A 698 -26.45 -8.43 10.46
CA VAL A 698 -25.27 -9.27 10.74
C VAL A 698 -24.47 -9.59 9.49
N THR A 699 -23.20 -9.91 9.69
CA THR A 699 -22.23 -10.34 8.68
C THR A 699 -21.75 -11.78 8.95
N ARG A 700 -20.81 -12.30 8.15
CA ARG A 700 -20.17 -13.61 8.40
C ARG A 700 -19.51 -13.69 9.78
N GLU A 701 -18.82 -12.63 10.19
CA GLU A 701 -18.07 -12.57 11.45
C GLU A 701 -18.98 -12.72 12.68
N ASP A 702 -20.21 -12.22 12.58
CA ASP A 702 -21.21 -12.34 13.63
C ASP A 702 -21.77 -13.77 13.74
N LEU A 703 -21.88 -14.48 12.63
CA LEU A 703 -22.51 -15.79 12.57
C LEU A 703 -21.52 -16.95 12.83
N VAL A 704 -20.27 -16.80 12.40
CA VAL A 704 -19.24 -17.85 12.44
C VAL A 704 -18.34 -17.70 13.67
N SER A 705 -17.97 -18.82 14.29
CA SER A 705 -17.00 -18.88 15.40
C SER A 705 -15.66 -19.42 14.91
N GLU A 706 -14.57 -18.99 15.54
CA GLU A 706 -13.21 -19.50 15.32
C GLU A 706 -13.00 -20.90 15.92
N HIS A 707 -13.93 -21.35 16.79
CA HIS A 707 -13.84 -22.62 17.51
C HIS A 707 -14.77 -23.70 16.92
N ILE A 708 -14.26 -24.93 16.79
CA ILE A 708 -15.01 -26.10 16.31
C ILE A 708 -16.27 -26.32 17.19
N GLY A 709 -17.46 -26.26 16.60
CA GLY A 709 -18.75 -26.46 17.29
C GLY A 709 -19.32 -25.22 18.00
N GLY A 710 -18.63 -24.08 17.96
CA GLY A 710 -19.12 -22.80 18.50
C GLY A 710 -20.08 -22.05 17.54
N THR A 711 -19.99 -22.35 16.25
CA THR A 711 -20.75 -21.67 15.19
C THR A 711 -22.25 -21.90 15.29
N GLY A 712 -22.71 -23.15 15.53
CA GLY A 712 -24.12 -23.45 15.70
C GLY A 712 -24.79 -22.66 16.83
N PRO A 713 -24.27 -22.70 18.08
CA PRO A 713 -24.78 -21.90 19.19
C PRO A 713 -24.77 -20.39 18.93
N LYS A 714 -23.68 -19.85 18.36
CA LYS A 714 -23.54 -18.41 18.05
C LYS A 714 -24.61 -17.97 17.04
N THR A 715 -24.73 -18.69 15.93
CA THR A 715 -25.77 -18.48 14.90
C THR A 715 -27.18 -18.56 15.50
N ARG A 716 -27.44 -19.53 16.40
CA ARG A 716 -28.77 -19.68 17.03
C ARG A 716 -29.17 -18.50 17.90
N ARG A 717 -28.25 -17.93 18.70
CA ARG A 717 -28.57 -16.77 19.56
C ARG A 717 -28.99 -15.54 18.73
N ILE A 718 -28.32 -15.31 17.60
CA ILE A 718 -28.67 -14.23 16.66
C ILE A 718 -30.04 -14.49 16.02
N LEU A 719 -30.35 -15.73 15.69
CA LEU A 719 -31.66 -16.10 15.15
C LEU A 719 -32.79 -15.88 16.17
N GLU A 720 -32.53 -16.21 17.44
CA GLU A 720 -33.47 -15.98 18.53
C GLU A 720 -33.72 -14.50 18.80
N SER A 721 -32.68 -13.64 18.70
CA SER A 721 -32.84 -12.19 18.90
C SER A 721 -33.64 -11.51 17.77
N ALA A 722 -33.68 -12.11 16.58
CA ALA A 722 -34.43 -11.60 15.43
C ALA A 722 -35.89 -12.11 15.38
N LEU A 723 -36.31 -12.98 16.30
CA LEU A 723 -37.68 -13.50 16.34
C LEU A 723 -38.71 -12.38 16.48
N GLY A 724 -39.81 -12.48 15.73
CA GLY A 724 -40.84 -11.45 15.67
C GLY A 724 -40.56 -10.32 14.70
N GLY A 725 -39.33 -10.21 14.16
CA GLY A 725 -38.88 -9.12 13.30
C GLY A 725 -38.13 -9.60 12.04
N ILE A 726 -37.04 -8.91 11.68
CA ILE A 726 -36.20 -9.20 10.52
C ILE A 726 -34.75 -9.51 10.96
N LEU A 727 -34.20 -10.61 10.45
CA LEU A 727 -32.76 -10.87 10.39
C LEU A 727 -32.25 -10.53 8.99
N PHE A 728 -31.38 -9.53 8.88
CA PHE A 728 -30.72 -9.14 7.64
C PHE A 728 -29.26 -9.61 7.67
N ILE A 729 -28.89 -10.48 6.73
CA ILE A 729 -27.52 -11.00 6.58
C ILE A 729 -26.91 -10.33 5.36
N ASP A 730 -25.94 -9.44 5.57
CA ASP A 730 -25.22 -8.79 4.48
C ASP A 730 -24.09 -9.67 3.92
N GLU A 731 -23.84 -9.54 2.63
CA GLU A 731 -22.89 -10.37 1.86
C GLU A 731 -22.97 -11.87 2.18
N ALA A 732 -24.19 -12.41 2.21
CA ALA A 732 -24.48 -13.76 2.71
C ALA A 732 -23.73 -14.90 1.96
N TYR A 733 -23.25 -14.64 0.74
CA TYR A 733 -22.45 -15.60 -0.03
C TYR A 733 -21.11 -15.94 0.62
N THR A 734 -20.55 -15.02 1.42
CA THR A 734 -19.30 -15.21 2.16
C THR A 734 -19.38 -16.38 3.13
N LEU A 735 -20.57 -16.76 3.63
CA LEU A 735 -20.79 -17.94 4.48
C LEU A 735 -20.44 -19.28 3.79
N ALA A 736 -20.31 -19.30 2.47
CA ALA A 736 -19.93 -20.49 1.70
C ALA A 736 -18.49 -20.47 1.18
N GLU A 737 -17.72 -19.40 1.44
CA GLU A 737 -16.34 -19.25 1.00
C GLU A 737 -15.39 -19.95 1.99
N GLY A 738 -14.87 -21.11 1.61
CA GLY A 738 -13.91 -21.88 2.41
C GLY A 738 -13.74 -23.34 1.98
N GLY A 739 -12.66 -23.98 2.42
CA GLY A 739 -12.34 -25.38 2.13
C GLY A 739 -13.32 -26.38 2.78
N PRO A 740 -13.12 -27.70 2.59
CA PRO A 740 -14.01 -28.75 3.14
C PRO A 740 -14.18 -28.74 4.67
N GLN A 741 -13.31 -28.03 5.40
CA GLN A 741 -13.30 -27.89 6.86
C GLN A 741 -13.79 -26.52 7.35
N ASP A 742 -14.38 -25.68 6.50
CA ASP A 742 -14.85 -24.33 6.88
C ASP A 742 -16.14 -24.35 7.74
N PHE A 743 -16.15 -23.54 8.79
CA PHE A 743 -17.22 -23.42 9.78
C PHE A 743 -18.49 -22.72 9.24
N GLY A 744 -18.39 -21.99 8.12
CA GLY A 744 -19.54 -21.33 7.49
C GLY A 744 -20.68 -22.28 7.11
N ARG A 745 -20.38 -23.56 6.80
CA ARG A 745 -21.40 -24.59 6.53
C ARG A 745 -22.27 -24.90 7.74
N GLU A 746 -21.70 -24.84 8.95
CA GLU A 746 -22.43 -25.09 10.19
C GLU A 746 -23.43 -23.97 10.49
N ALA A 747 -23.04 -22.72 10.21
CA ALA A 747 -23.94 -21.56 10.31
C ALA A 747 -25.12 -21.70 9.33
N ILE A 748 -24.85 -22.05 8.08
CA ILE A 748 -25.89 -22.27 7.05
C ILE A 748 -26.85 -23.40 7.47
N ALA A 749 -26.33 -24.51 7.99
CA ALA A 749 -27.15 -25.62 8.46
C ALA A 749 -28.05 -25.22 9.64
N THR A 750 -27.52 -24.45 10.59
CA THR A 750 -28.26 -23.95 11.74
C THR A 750 -29.36 -22.96 11.32
N LEU A 751 -29.02 -22.02 10.43
CA LEU A 751 -29.96 -21.08 9.82
C LEU A 751 -31.12 -21.80 9.13
N LEU A 752 -30.83 -22.80 8.30
CA LEU A 752 -31.83 -23.61 7.60
C LEU A 752 -32.79 -24.34 8.54
N ALA A 753 -32.26 -24.95 9.60
CA ALA A 753 -33.07 -25.66 10.58
C ALA A 753 -34.00 -24.70 11.34
N PHE A 754 -33.51 -23.52 11.71
CA PHE A 754 -34.29 -22.53 12.44
C PHE A 754 -35.39 -21.90 11.58
N MET A 755 -35.09 -21.55 10.31
CA MET A 755 -36.06 -21.02 9.36
C MET A 755 -37.23 -21.99 9.08
N GLU A 756 -36.97 -23.31 9.12
CA GLU A 756 -38.03 -24.30 8.96
C GLU A 756 -38.98 -24.34 10.18
N ASN A 757 -38.43 -24.20 11.38
CA ASN A 757 -39.19 -24.26 12.62
C ASN A 757 -40.00 -22.98 12.90
N HIS A 758 -39.52 -21.82 12.44
CA HIS A 758 -40.07 -20.49 12.75
C HIS A 758 -40.54 -19.73 11.48
N ARG A 759 -41.14 -20.45 10.53
CA ARG A 759 -41.42 -19.97 9.16
C ARG A 759 -42.31 -18.72 9.05
N ASP A 760 -43.23 -18.52 9.99
CA ASP A 760 -44.16 -17.38 10.02
C ASP A 760 -43.96 -16.45 11.23
N GLU A 761 -42.85 -16.61 11.95
CA GLU A 761 -42.56 -15.84 13.18
C GLU A 761 -41.55 -14.72 12.96
N PHE A 762 -40.73 -14.80 11.91
CA PHE A 762 -39.74 -13.78 11.56
C PHE A 762 -39.36 -13.88 10.08
N MET A 763 -38.70 -12.84 9.58
CA MET A 763 -38.22 -12.78 8.19
C MET A 763 -36.68 -12.83 8.18
N VAL A 764 -36.13 -13.60 7.24
CA VAL A 764 -34.68 -13.62 6.98
C VAL A 764 -34.47 -13.00 5.61
N ILE A 765 -33.57 -12.03 5.52
CA ILE A 765 -33.17 -11.39 4.27
C ILE A 765 -31.70 -11.73 4.02
N LEU A 766 -31.43 -12.44 2.92
CA LEU A 766 -30.07 -12.73 2.47
C LEU A 766 -29.70 -11.71 1.39
N ALA A 767 -28.77 -10.81 1.69
CA ALA A 767 -28.33 -9.77 0.76
C ALA A 767 -26.97 -10.09 0.15
N GLY A 768 -26.76 -9.67 -1.10
CA GLY A 768 -25.47 -9.79 -1.77
C GLY A 768 -25.53 -9.49 -3.26
N TYR A 769 -24.40 -9.67 -3.93
CA TYR A 769 -24.27 -9.44 -5.36
C TYR A 769 -24.95 -10.54 -6.19
N PRO A 770 -25.55 -10.22 -7.36
CA PRO A 770 -26.33 -11.18 -8.12
C PRO A 770 -25.59 -12.48 -8.49
N GLU A 771 -24.33 -12.37 -8.95
CA GLU A 771 -23.54 -13.52 -9.40
C GLU A 771 -23.07 -14.40 -8.24
N GLN A 772 -22.50 -13.80 -7.19
CA GLN A 772 -22.08 -14.53 -5.99
C GLN A 772 -23.27 -15.20 -5.29
N MET A 773 -24.41 -14.51 -5.19
CA MET A 773 -25.62 -15.09 -4.60
C MET A 773 -26.16 -16.25 -5.45
N HIS A 774 -26.05 -16.18 -6.79
CA HIS A 774 -26.42 -17.30 -7.64
C HIS A 774 -25.56 -18.54 -7.36
N ALA A 775 -24.24 -18.36 -7.22
CA ALA A 775 -23.33 -19.44 -6.85
C ALA A 775 -23.63 -19.99 -5.44
N PHE A 776 -23.89 -19.11 -4.47
CA PHE A 776 -24.25 -19.44 -3.09
C PHE A 776 -25.51 -20.33 -3.00
N PHE A 777 -26.59 -19.97 -3.69
CA PHE A 777 -27.81 -20.77 -3.72
C PHE A 777 -27.66 -22.07 -4.52
N LYS A 778 -26.76 -22.10 -5.53
CA LYS A 778 -26.45 -23.33 -6.28
C LYS A 778 -25.69 -24.33 -5.42
N ALA A 779 -24.76 -23.86 -4.59
CA ALA A 779 -24.02 -24.68 -3.64
C ALA A 779 -24.89 -25.17 -2.48
N ASN A 780 -25.91 -24.39 -2.09
CA ASN A 780 -26.79 -24.66 -0.95
C ASN A 780 -28.27 -24.82 -1.38
N PRO A 781 -28.65 -25.92 -2.06
CA PRO A 781 -30.01 -26.09 -2.60
C PRO A 781 -31.11 -26.06 -1.52
N GLY A 782 -30.76 -26.35 -0.26
CA GLY A 782 -31.67 -26.24 0.88
C GLY A 782 -32.18 -24.81 1.12
N LEU A 783 -31.35 -23.78 0.88
CA LEU A 783 -31.70 -22.37 1.03
C LEU A 783 -32.64 -21.90 -0.09
N ARG A 784 -32.39 -22.34 -1.32
CA ARG A 784 -33.19 -21.96 -2.50
C ARG A 784 -34.67 -22.32 -2.34
N SER A 785 -34.98 -23.42 -1.65
CA SER A 785 -36.36 -23.83 -1.39
C SER A 785 -37.07 -23.02 -0.29
N ARG A 786 -36.31 -22.37 0.60
CA ARG A 786 -36.82 -21.66 1.79
C ARG A 786 -36.85 -20.14 1.62
N VAL A 787 -36.06 -19.61 0.69
CA VAL A 787 -35.96 -18.18 0.34
C VAL A 787 -36.43 -17.94 -1.11
N PRO A 788 -37.73 -18.13 -1.43
CA PRO A 788 -38.21 -18.02 -2.81
C PRO A 788 -38.49 -16.58 -3.26
N LEU A 789 -38.64 -15.64 -2.32
CA LEU A 789 -38.96 -14.24 -2.62
C LEU A 789 -37.68 -13.51 -3.01
N ARG A 790 -37.65 -12.95 -4.22
CA ARG A 790 -36.46 -12.28 -4.78
C ARG A 790 -36.78 -10.83 -5.09
N PHE A 791 -35.94 -9.94 -4.58
CA PHE A 791 -35.96 -8.51 -4.87
C PHE A 791 -34.65 -8.14 -5.57
N ASP A 792 -34.76 -7.63 -6.79
CA ASP A 792 -33.63 -7.19 -7.61
C ASP A 792 -33.52 -5.66 -7.52
N PHE A 793 -32.42 -5.19 -6.95
CA PHE A 793 -32.07 -3.79 -6.77
C PHE A 793 -31.19 -3.35 -7.93
N GLU A 794 -31.77 -2.54 -8.81
CA GLU A 794 -31.09 -1.96 -9.97
C GLU A 794 -30.09 -0.88 -9.54
N ASP A 795 -29.06 -0.68 -10.38
CA ASP A 795 -28.17 0.47 -10.25
C ASP A 795 -28.96 1.76 -10.48
N TYR A 796 -28.65 2.81 -9.72
CA TYR A 796 -29.22 4.12 -9.95
C TYR A 796 -28.66 4.71 -11.25
N SER A 797 -29.53 5.27 -12.06
CA SER A 797 -29.14 6.10 -13.19
C SER A 797 -28.43 7.37 -12.71
N THR A 798 -27.63 7.98 -13.58
CA THR A 798 -26.98 9.27 -13.28
C THR A 798 -27.98 10.35 -12.88
N ALA A 799 -29.18 10.35 -13.47
CA ALA A 799 -30.24 11.28 -13.09
C ALA A 799 -30.74 11.05 -11.66
N GLU A 800 -30.89 9.78 -11.25
CA GLU A 800 -31.29 9.42 -9.88
C GLU A 800 -30.18 9.71 -8.87
N LEU A 801 -28.91 9.48 -9.23
CA LEU A 801 -27.76 9.86 -8.40
C LEU A 801 -27.70 11.37 -8.18
N VAL A 802 -27.96 12.18 -9.22
CA VAL A 802 -28.05 13.64 -9.08
C VAL A 802 -29.17 14.02 -8.12
N GLN A 803 -30.34 13.40 -8.22
CA GLN A 803 -31.47 13.66 -7.31
C GLN A 803 -31.12 13.31 -5.86
N MET A 804 -30.50 12.15 -5.63
CA MET A 804 -30.05 11.73 -4.31
C MET A 804 -28.98 12.66 -3.74
N GLY A 805 -28.02 13.06 -4.56
CA GLY A 805 -26.93 13.95 -4.17
C GLY A 805 -27.40 15.36 -3.83
N LEU A 806 -28.35 15.91 -4.61
CA LEU A 806 -28.98 17.20 -4.31
C LEU A 806 -29.83 17.15 -3.03
N ALA A 807 -30.58 16.06 -2.83
CA ALA A 807 -31.36 15.87 -1.61
C ALA A 807 -30.45 15.81 -0.38
N ALA A 808 -29.37 15.03 -0.44
CA ALA A 808 -28.39 14.93 0.65
C ALA A 808 -27.73 16.29 0.97
N LEU A 809 -27.31 17.05 -0.04
CA LEU A 809 -26.77 18.40 0.17
C LEU A 809 -27.78 19.33 0.83
N ALA A 810 -29.05 19.26 0.43
CA ALA A 810 -30.11 20.06 1.03
C ALA A 810 -30.40 19.66 2.49
N ASP A 811 -30.40 18.37 2.80
CA ASP A 811 -30.57 17.84 4.15
C ASP A 811 -29.40 18.26 5.07
N ASP A 812 -28.18 18.32 4.53
CA ASP A 812 -26.97 18.81 5.21
C ASP A 812 -26.91 20.36 5.29
N GLY A 813 -27.89 21.07 4.73
CA GLY A 813 -27.99 22.54 4.78
C GLY A 813 -27.17 23.28 3.71
N PHE A 814 -26.63 22.59 2.71
CA PHE A 814 -25.90 23.20 1.60
C PHE A 814 -26.82 23.62 0.45
N THR A 815 -26.42 24.68 -0.24
CA THR A 815 -27.05 25.16 -1.47
C THR A 815 -26.05 25.08 -2.61
N VAL A 816 -26.48 24.56 -3.76
CA VAL A 816 -25.65 24.40 -4.96
C VAL A 816 -26.51 24.67 -6.19
N ASP A 817 -25.91 25.23 -7.25
CA ASP A 817 -26.58 25.30 -8.55
C ASP A 817 -26.89 23.87 -9.05
N PRO A 818 -28.19 23.49 -9.18
CA PRO A 818 -28.58 22.15 -9.57
C PRO A 818 -28.07 21.76 -10.96
N ASP A 819 -27.93 22.72 -11.88
CA ASP A 819 -27.46 22.44 -13.24
C ASP A 819 -25.94 22.25 -13.28
N ALA A 820 -25.19 23.03 -12.49
CA ALA A 820 -23.75 22.82 -12.33
C ALA A 820 -23.46 21.48 -11.66
N TYR A 821 -24.15 21.17 -10.56
CA TYR A 821 -24.00 19.89 -9.86
C TYR A 821 -24.36 18.70 -10.76
N ARG A 822 -25.43 18.80 -11.56
CA ARG A 822 -25.81 17.76 -12.53
C ARG A 822 -24.69 17.49 -13.54
N ARG A 823 -24.07 18.53 -14.09
CA ARG A 823 -22.93 18.38 -15.02
C ARG A 823 -21.74 17.71 -14.33
N THR A 824 -21.37 18.17 -13.14
CA THR A 824 -20.25 17.63 -12.37
C THR A 824 -20.47 16.17 -12.01
N VAL A 825 -21.65 15.79 -11.53
CA VAL A 825 -22.00 14.39 -11.22
C VAL A 825 -21.98 13.54 -12.49
N ALA A 826 -22.55 14.01 -13.61
CA ALA A 826 -22.56 13.25 -14.85
C ALA A 826 -21.17 13.05 -15.45
N GLU A 827 -20.27 14.00 -15.25
CA GLU A 827 -18.87 13.88 -15.64
C GLU A 827 -18.10 12.95 -14.70
N ALA A 828 -18.16 13.19 -13.38
CA ALA A 828 -17.48 12.38 -12.38
C ALA A 828 -17.94 10.90 -12.41
N HIS A 829 -19.23 10.65 -12.65
CA HIS A 829 -19.78 9.29 -12.73
C HIS A 829 -19.37 8.58 -14.02
N ARG A 830 -19.20 9.33 -15.13
CA ARG A 830 -18.68 8.76 -16.38
C ARG A 830 -17.20 8.39 -16.26
N SER A 831 -16.41 9.19 -15.54
CA SER A 831 -14.97 8.99 -15.41
C SER A 831 -14.56 7.99 -14.33
N SER A 832 -15.38 7.75 -13.31
CA SER A 832 -15.01 6.90 -12.15
C SER A 832 -15.03 5.39 -12.44
N GLY A 833 -15.89 4.91 -13.35
CA GLY A 833 -16.16 3.48 -13.51
C GLY A 833 -16.76 2.78 -12.28
N ASP A 834 -16.98 3.53 -11.19
CA ASP A 834 -17.43 3.04 -9.89
C ASP A 834 -18.96 2.92 -9.87
N ARG A 835 -19.46 1.71 -9.59
CA ARG A 835 -20.89 1.37 -9.51
C ARG A 835 -21.38 1.19 -8.07
N SER A 836 -20.74 1.84 -7.10
CA SER A 836 -21.15 1.83 -5.68
C SER A 836 -22.37 2.72 -5.38
N ASN A 837 -23.05 3.25 -6.41
CA ASN A 837 -24.40 3.84 -6.36
C ASN A 837 -24.54 4.96 -5.31
N GLY A 838 -25.46 4.82 -4.34
CA GLY A 838 -25.67 5.83 -3.29
C GLY A 838 -24.43 6.11 -2.44
N ARG A 839 -23.52 5.12 -2.30
CA ARG A 839 -22.22 5.32 -1.62
C ARG A 839 -21.31 6.21 -2.47
N TRP A 840 -21.33 6.06 -3.79
CA TRP A 840 -20.54 6.89 -4.70
C TRP A 840 -20.90 8.37 -4.60
N VAL A 841 -22.21 8.69 -4.68
CA VAL A 841 -22.64 10.10 -4.62
C VAL A 841 -22.46 10.72 -3.23
N ARG A 842 -22.58 9.94 -2.15
CA ARG A 842 -22.25 10.40 -0.80
C ARG A 842 -20.77 10.77 -0.68
N ASN A 843 -19.88 9.87 -1.12
CA ASN A 843 -18.45 10.14 -1.12
C ASN A 843 -18.08 11.36 -1.99
N LEU A 844 -18.78 11.56 -3.11
CA LEU A 844 -18.64 12.74 -3.96
C LEU A 844 -19.01 14.02 -3.20
N ASN A 845 -20.15 14.03 -2.51
CA ASN A 845 -20.60 15.17 -1.71
C ASN A 845 -19.65 15.45 -0.53
N ASP A 846 -19.14 14.42 0.14
CA ASP A 846 -18.17 14.59 1.23
C ASP A 846 -16.87 15.25 0.74
N ARG A 847 -16.44 14.93 -0.50
CA ARG A 847 -15.32 15.64 -1.13
C ARG A 847 -15.69 17.08 -1.49
N LEU A 848 -16.89 17.31 -2.03
CA LEU A 848 -17.36 18.65 -2.39
C LEU A 848 -17.42 19.58 -1.16
N ALA A 849 -17.96 19.08 -0.04
CA ALA A 849 -17.99 19.80 1.23
C ALA A 849 -16.58 20.12 1.75
N ARG A 850 -15.61 19.20 1.61
CA ARG A 850 -14.21 19.47 1.95
C ARG A 850 -13.59 20.55 1.07
N HIS A 851 -13.83 20.54 -0.25
CA HIS A 851 -13.31 21.58 -1.14
C HIS A 851 -13.89 22.95 -0.80
N MET A 852 -15.19 23.02 -0.52
CA MET A 852 -15.84 24.23 -0.05
C MET A 852 -15.24 24.72 1.27
N ALA A 853 -15.01 23.82 2.24
CA ALA A 853 -14.36 24.16 3.50
C ALA A 853 -12.96 24.75 3.29
N HIS A 854 -12.15 24.14 2.41
CA HIS A 854 -10.81 24.66 2.08
C HIS A 854 -10.86 26.04 1.43
N ARG A 855 -11.78 26.28 0.48
CA ARG A 855 -11.95 27.59 -0.17
C ARG A 855 -12.37 28.65 0.84
N VAL A 856 -13.39 28.38 1.65
CA VAL A 856 -13.89 29.31 2.67
C VAL A 856 -12.78 29.67 3.66
N MET A 857 -11.95 28.70 4.07
CA MET A 857 -10.80 28.94 4.96
C MET A 857 -9.68 29.74 4.29
N ALA A 858 -9.39 29.50 3.01
CA ALA A 858 -8.35 30.22 2.27
C ALA A 858 -8.74 31.69 2.01
N GLU A 859 -10.01 31.95 1.67
CA GLU A 859 -10.51 33.30 1.37
C GLU A 859 -10.78 34.13 2.63
N SER A 860 -11.06 33.48 3.77
CA SER A 860 -11.32 34.17 5.04
C SER A 860 -10.04 34.54 5.80
N GLY A 861 -8.86 34.21 5.23
CA GLY A 861 -7.56 34.71 5.68
C GLY A 861 -7.24 34.37 7.13
N ALA A 862 -7.07 33.10 7.46
CA ALA A 862 -6.53 32.62 8.75
C ALA A 862 -7.10 33.30 10.01
N ALA A 863 -8.35 33.77 9.97
CA ALA A 863 -9.03 34.29 11.14
C ALA A 863 -9.43 33.11 12.05
N GLU A 864 -9.00 33.14 13.31
CA GLU A 864 -9.32 32.11 14.32
C GLU A 864 -10.82 32.06 14.67
N ASP A 865 -11.59 33.09 14.31
CA ASP A 865 -13.04 33.19 14.54
C ASP A 865 -13.83 33.18 13.22
N MET A 866 -14.58 32.10 12.97
CA MET A 866 -15.56 32.00 11.85
C MET A 866 -16.84 32.83 12.08
N VAL A 867 -16.91 33.59 13.18
CA VAL A 867 -18.10 34.33 13.65
C VAL A 867 -18.48 35.51 12.74
N GLY A 868 -17.57 35.93 11.85
CA GLY A 868 -17.80 37.01 10.87
C GLY A 868 -18.05 36.55 9.43
N VAL A 869 -18.03 35.23 9.16
CA VAL A 869 -18.30 34.71 7.82
C VAL A 869 -19.81 34.72 7.60
N GLU A 870 -20.27 35.33 6.52
CA GLU A 870 -21.69 35.38 6.17
C GLU A 870 -22.26 33.95 6.04
N ASP A 871 -23.44 33.67 6.62
CA ASP A 871 -24.09 32.35 6.61
C ASP A 871 -24.25 31.77 5.18
N GLU A 872 -24.44 32.66 4.19
CA GLU A 872 -24.49 32.31 2.78
C GLU A 872 -23.17 31.69 2.29
N ARG A 873 -22.01 32.12 2.79
CA ARG A 873 -20.70 31.55 2.40
C ARG A 873 -20.40 30.20 3.03
N LEU A 874 -21.00 29.88 4.17
CA LEU A 874 -20.85 28.58 4.85
C LEU A 874 -21.76 27.50 4.25
N THR A 875 -22.78 27.91 3.50
CA THR A 875 -23.81 27.02 2.94
C THR A 875 -23.77 26.96 1.42
N GLN A 876 -23.23 27.97 0.72
CA GLN A 876 -23.20 28.03 -0.74
C GLN A 876 -21.96 27.34 -1.33
N VAL A 877 -22.21 26.27 -2.10
CA VAL A 877 -21.22 25.63 -2.97
C VAL A 877 -21.02 26.49 -4.21
N ASP A 878 -19.78 26.94 -4.45
CA ASP A 878 -19.42 27.71 -5.65
C ASP A 878 -18.99 26.81 -6.81
N PRO A 879 -19.01 27.33 -8.06
CA PRO A 879 -18.44 26.64 -9.21
C PRO A 879 -16.96 26.24 -9.02
N ALA A 880 -16.19 27.01 -8.25
CA ALA A 880 -14.79 26.68 -7.93
C ALA A 880 -14.68 25.38 -7.12
N ASP A 881 -15.62 25.12 -6.21
CA ASP A 881 -15.65 23.89 -5.40
C ASP A 881 -15.96 22.67 -6.28
N LEU A 882 -16.89 22.84 -7.23
CA LEU A 882 -17.24 21.84 -8.23
C LEU A 882 -16.09 21.55 -9.22
N HIS A 883 -15.28 22.56 -9.56
CA HIS A 883 -14.10 22.38 -10.40
C HIS A 883 -12.96 21.66 -9.65
N ALA A 884 -12.71 22.06 -8.40
CA ALA A 884 -11.72 21.41 -7.54
C ALA A 884 -12.07 19.92 -7.32
N LEU A 885 -13.37 19.60 -7.23
CA LEU A 885 -13.87 18.22 -7.13
C LEU A 885 -13.49 17.33 -8.33
N LEU A 886 -13.33 17.93 -9.52
CA LEU A 886 -12.88 17.26 -10.74
C LEU A 886 -11.36 17.31 -10.93
N GLY A 887 -10.61 17.80 -9.93
CA GLY A 887 -9.16 17.98 -10.02
C GLY A 887 -8.73 19.11 -10.96
N ARG A 888 -9.63 20.05 -11.26
CA ARG A 888 -9.36 21.19 -12.14
C ARG A 888 -9.00 22.42 -11.31
N SER A 889 -7.86 23.04 -11.61
CA SER A 889 -7.51 24.36 -11.08
C SER A 889 -8.21 25.46 -11.90
N THR A 890 -8.44 26.64 -11.33
CA THR A 890 -8.94 27.81 -12.09
C THR A 890 -7.96 28.29 -13.18
N GLU A 891 -6.74 27.75 -13.19
CA GLU A 891 -5.69 28.01 -14.19
C GLU A 891 -5.70 26.98 -15.36
N ASP A 892 -6.52 25.92 -15.28
CA ASP A 892 -6.64 24.87 -16.31
C ASP A 892 -7.46 25.28 -17.55
N ASP A 893 -7.81 26.56 -17.70
CA ASP A 893 -8.49 27.11 -18.88
C ASP A 893 -7.55 27.33 -20.08
N THR A 894 -6.32 26.82 -20.03
CA THR A 894 -5.52 26.64 -21.25
C THR A 894 -5.99 25.37 -21.96
N GLY A 895 -7.09 25.51 -22.70
CA GLY A 895 -7.83 24.43 -23.35
C GLY A 895 -7.01 23.61 -24.37
N VAL A 896 -7.71 22.74 -25.13
CA VAL A 896 -7.17 21.92 -26.23
C VAL A 896 -6.19 22.71 -27.13
N ASP A 897 -6.44 24.01 -27.31
CA ASP A 897 -5.59 24.96 -28.02
C ASP A 897 -4.14 25.01 -27.51
N HIS A 898 -3.89 24.97 -26.20
CA HIS A 898 -2.52 24.98 -25.65
C HIS A 898 -1.77 23.68 -25.97
N LEU A 899 -2.46 22.53 -25.93
CA LEU A 899 -1.85 21.25 -26.32
C LEU A 899 -1.60 21.17 -27.83
N LEU A 900 -2.42 21.85 -28.64
CA LEU A 900 -2.17 22.04 -30.07
C LEU A 900 -0.99 22.97 -30.33
N VAL A 901 -0.76 23.98 -29.47
CA VAL A 901 0.47 24.79 -29.50
C VAL A 901 1.69 23.94 -29.12
N GLU A 902 1.61 23.11 -28.07
CA GLU A 902 2.69 22.16 -27.70
C GLU A 902 3.02 21.20 -28.86
N LEU A 903 1.99 20.73 -29.59
CA LEU A 903 2.15 19.94 -30.80
C LEU A 903 2.86 20.72 -31.92
N ASP A 904 2.51 21.99 -32.10
CA ASP A 904 3.09 22.86 -33.12
C ASP A 904 4.54 23.27 -32.84
N GLU A 905 4.90 23.34 -31.56
CA GLU A 905 6.27 23.52 -31.12
C GLU A 905 7.16 22.31 -31.42
N MET A 906 6.60 21.11 -31.63
CA MET A 906 7.42 19.97 -32.07
C MET A 906 7.99 20.24 -33.48
N VAL A 907 9.31 20.10 -33.64
CA VAL A 907 9.99 20.30 -34.93
C VAL A 907 9.57 19.18 -35.89
N GLY A 908 9.31 19.49 -37.16
CA GLY A 908 8.89 18.51 -38.16
C GLY A 908 7.50 17.90 -37.91
N LEU A 909 7.31 16.63 -38.30
CA LEU A 909 6.08 15.83 -38.07
C LEU A 909 4.79 16.41 -38.66
N GLU A 910 4.85 17.19 -39.75
CA GLU A 910 3.68 17.86 -40.33
C GLU A 910 2.52 16.91 -40.68
N THR A 911 2.83 15.68 -41.12
CA THR A 911 1.83 14.63 -41.36
C THR A 911 1.10 14.21 -40.08
N VAL A 912 1.84 14.04 -38.99
CA VAL A 912 1.30 13.68 -37.67
C VAL A 912 0.49 14.84 -37.09
N LYS A 913 1.00 16.08 -37.20
CA LYS A 913 0.29 17.28 -36.74
C LYS A 913 -1.06 17.46 -37.43
N ALA A 914 -1.07 17.31 -38.76
CA ALA A 914 -2.30 17.39 -39.54
C ALA A 914 -3.31 16.30 -39.14
N TRP A 915 -2.83 15.08 -38.88
CA TRP A 915 -3.68 13.98 -38.44
C TRP A 915 -4.27 14.21 -37.05
N VAL A 916 -3.46 14.61 -36.05
CA VAL A 916 -3.93 14.88 -34.68
C VAL A 916 -4.98 16.00 -34.70
N ARG A 917 -4.76 17.07 -35.49
CA ARG A 917 -5.78 18.12 -35.67
C ARG A 917 -7.08 17.59 -36.28
N GLY A 918 -6.99 16.71 -37.28
CA GLY A 918 -8.15 16.07 -37.88
C GLY A 918 -8.94 15.23 -36.87
N LEU A 919 -8.23 14.51 -35.99
CA LEU A 919 -8.82 13.69 -34.94
C LEU A 919 -9.53 14.53 -33.87
N VAL A 920 -8.89 15.63 -33.43
CA VAL A 920 -9.48 16.60 -32.50
C VAL A 920 -10.74 17.23 -33.12
N ALA A 921 -10.67 17.67 -34.38
CA ALA A 921 -11.81 18.24 -35.08
C ALA A 921 -12.97 17.25 -35.23
N GLN A 922 -12.67 15.97 -35.48
CA GLN A 922 -13.67 14.91 -35.55
C GLN A 922 -14.31 14.64 -34.17
N ALA A 923 -13.50 14.54 -33.13
CA ALA A 923 -13.97 14.35 -31.76
C ALA A 923 -14.94 15.46 -31.32
N GLU A 924 -14.57 16.73 -31.56
CA GLU A 924 -15.43 17.88 -31.27
C GLU A 924 -16.71 17.90 -32.11
N ALA A 925 -16.64 17.48 -33.39
CA ALA A 925 -17.82 17.42 -34.25
C ALA A 925 -18.81 16.34 -33.76
N ASP A 926 -18.30 15.17 -33.39
CA ASP A 926 -19.12 14.08 -32.84
C ASP A 926 -19.73 14.45 -31.49
N GLU A 927 -19.01 15.20 -30.66
CA GLU A 927 -19.52 15.74 -29.39
C GLU A 927 -20.68 16.70 -29.63
N ARG A 928 -20.51 17.71 -30.52
CA ARG A 928 -21.58 18.66 -30.88
C ARG A 928 -22.82 17.96 -31.45
N LEU A 929 -22.63 16.89 -32.22
CA LEU A 929 -23.75 16.10 -32.77
C LEU A 929 -24.46 15.29 -31.69
N ARG A 930 -23.73 14.72 -30.72
CA ARG A 930 -24.32 14.01 -29.57
C ARG A 930 -25.09 14.95 -28.65
N ASP A 931 -24.58 16.16 -28.41
CA ASP A 931 -25.29 17.20 -27.65
C ASP A 931 -26.58 17.66 -28.34
N ALA A 932 -26.60 17.62 -29.68
CA ALA A 932 -27.81 17.84 -30.48
C ALA A 932 -28.77 16.64 -30.49
N GLY A 933 -28.47 15.57 -29.76
CA GLY A 933 -29.31 14.36 -29.64
C GLY A 933 -29.19 13.39 -30.81
N VAL A 934 -28.15 13.51 -31.66
CA VAL A 934 -27.90 12.56 -32.74
C VAL A 934 -27.22 11.32 -32.17
N ASP A 935 -27.85 10.16 -32.35
CA ASP A 935 -27.27 8.87 -31.97
C ASP A 935 -26.16 8.49 -32.96
N LEU A 936 -24.92 8.77 -32.58
CA LEU A 936 -23.73 8.40 -33.34
C LEU A 936 -23.09 7.15 -32.74
N PRO A 937 -22.79 6.11 -33.56
CA PRO A 937 -21.96 5.02 -33.09
C PRO A 937 -20.62 5.57 -32.59
N ARG A 938 -20.19 5.13 -31.41
CA ARG A 938 -18.93 5.61 -30.82
C ARG A 938 -17.74 5.14 -31.68
N PRO A 939 -16.92 6.07 -32.21
CA PRO A 939 -15.75 5.71 -32.99
C PRO A 939 -14.69 5.02 -32.11
N THR A 940 -13.96 4.06 -32.67
CA THR A 940 -12.78 3.46 -32.04
C THR A 940 -11.54 4.31 -32.31
N TYR A 941 -10.79 4.63 -31.26
CA TYR A 941 -9.59 5.47 -31.35
C TYR A 941 -8.28 4.69 -31.25
N HIS A 942 -8.31 3.36 -31.30
CA HIS A 942 -7.09 2.55 -31.30
C HIS A 942 -6.26 2.80 -32.57
N MET A 943 -4.94 2.91 -32.41
CA MET A 943 -4.05 3.35 -33.48
C MET A 943 -2.69 2.65 -33.51
N VAL A 944 -2.01 2.76 -34.65
CA VAL A 944 -0.67 2.25 -34.91
C VAL A 944 0.27 3.42 -35.20
N PHE A 945 1.41 3.46 -34.52
CA PHE A 945 2.49 4.43 -34.75
C PHE A 945 3.66 3.73 -35.45
N ALA A 946 3.79 3.94 -36.76
CA ALA A 946 4.81 3.34 -37.60
C ALA A 946 5.94 4.35 -37.91
N GLY A 947 7.20 4.00 -37.65
CA GLY A 947 8.34 4.81 -38.08
C GLY A 947 9.65 4.44 -37.41
N SER A 948 10.77 4.99 -37.88
CA SER A 948 12.12 4.71 -37.37
C SER A 948 12.30 5.09 -35.88
N PRO A 949 13.32 4.58 -35.17
CA PRO A 949 13.56 4.97 -33.78
C PRO A 949 13.84 6.47 -33.69
N GLY A 950 13.44 7.08 -32.56
CA GLY A 950 13.74 8.50 -32.31
C GLY A 950 12.92 9.50 -33.15
N THR A 951 11.84 9.08 -33.82
CA THR A 951 10.94 10.00 -34.54
C THR A 951 9.90 10.70 -33.66
N GLY A 952 9.80 10.36 -32.37
CA GLY A 952 8.91 11.05 -31.42
C GLY A 952 7.59 10.33 -31.08
N LYS A 953 7.45 9.06 -31.44
CA LYS A 953 6.25 8.23 -31.19
C LYS A 953 5.73 8.29 -29.74
N THR A 954 6.60 8.05 -28.76
CA THR A 954 6.24 8.07 -27.33
C THR A 954 5.84 9.46 -26.84
N THR A 955 6.50 10.51 -27.35
CA THR A 955 6.17 11.90 -27.02
C THR A 955 4.79 12.28 -27.53
N VAL A 956 4.48 11.93 -28.78
CA VAL A 956 3.15 12.15 -29.37
C VAL A 956 2.07 11.31 -28.67
N ALA A 957 2.37 10.08 -28.25
CA ALA A 957 1.42 9.24 -27.51
C ALA A 957 0.96 9.91 -26.20
N ARG A 958 1.90 10.50 -25.45
CA ARG A 958 1.59 11.28 -24.24
C ARG A 958 0.75 12.51 -24.54
N LEU A 959 1.03 13.21 -25.63
CA LEU A 959 0.24 14.37 -26.04
C LEU A 959 -1.18 14.00 -26.46
N VAL A 960 -1.33 12.90 -27.20
CA VAL A 960 -2.65 12.34 -27.57
C VAL A 960 -3.45 11.94 -26.33
N GLY A 961 -2.80 11.32 -25.34
CA GLY A 961 -3.44 11.01 -24.05
C GLY A 961 -3.97 12.26 -23.35
N LYS A 962 -3.17 13.33 -23.27
CA LYS A 962 -3.60 14.63 -22.74
C LYS A 962 -4.76 15.24 -23.53
N LEU A 963 -4.68 15.24 -24.87
CA LEU A 963 -5.71 15.80 -25.75
C LEU A 963 -7.06 15.08 -25.58
N PHE A 964 -7.04 13.74 -25.60
CA PHE A 964 -8.24 12.94 -25.45
C PHE A 964 -8.84 12.99 -24.05
N HIS A 965 -8.01 13.15 -23.02
CA HIS A 965 -8.51 13.44 -21.69
C HIS A 965 -9.26 14.78 -21.64
N ARG A 966 -8.68 15.83 -22.24
CA ARG A 966 -9.30 17.17 -22.28
C ARG A 966 -10.58 17.22 -23.12
N LEU A 967 -10.67 16.40 -24.17
CA LEU A 967 -11.88 16.22 -24.99
C LEU A 967 -12.92 15.28 -24.35
N GLY A 968 -12.69 14.82 -23.12
CA GLY A 968 -13.63 13.93 -22.41
C GLY A 968 -13.76 12.53 -23.01
N ILE A 969 -12.83 12.13 -23.88
CA ILE A 969 -12.76 10.78 -24.47
C ILE A 969 -12.10 9.81 -23.48
N LEU A 970 -11.07 10.27 -22.76
CA LEU A 970 -10.35 9.51 -21.73
C LEU A 970 -10.60 10.11 -20.34
N SER A 971 -10.70 9.27 -19.31
CA SER A 971 -10.87 9.74 -17.92
C SER A 971 -9.56 10.16 -17.26
N THR A 972 -8.41 9.73 -17.78
CA THR A 972 -7.08 10.13 -17.32
C THR A 972 -6.15 10.41 -18.52
N PRO A 973 -5.22 11.38 -18.42
CA PRO A 973 -4.20 11.62 -19.45
C PRO A 973 -3.05 10.60 -19.38
N GLN A 974 -3.10 9.63 -18.47
CA GLN A 974 -2.05 8.65 -18.23
C GLN A 974 -1.77 7.80 -19.48
N VAL A 975 -0.47 7.57 -19.72
CA VAL A 975 0.01 6.63 -20.73
C VAL A 975 0.79 5.53 -20.02
N VAL A 976 0.28 4.31 -20.09
CA VAL A 976 0.92 3.10 -19.58
C VAL A 976 1.75 2.49 -20.69
N GLU A 977 3.08 2.53 -20.54
CA GLU A 977 4.02 1.97 -21.52
C GLU A 977 4.22 0.47 -21.27
N ALA A 978 3.92 -0.34 -22.28
CA ALA A 978 4.04 -1.79 -22.26
C ALA A 978 5.12 -2.23 -23.26
N SER A 979 6.04 -3.06 -22.78
CA SER A 979 7.02 -3.77 -23.60
C SER A 979 6.71 -5.28 -23.60
N ARG A 980 7.30 -6.04 -24.52
CA ARG A 980 7.19 -7.50 -24.54
C ARG A 980 7.52 -8.13 -23.19
N GLU A 981 8.53 -7.62 -22.49
CA GLU A 981 8.97 -8.10 -21.17
C GLU A 981 7.93 -7.89 -20.07
N ARG A 982 7.19 -6.78 -20.13
CA ARG A 982 6.13 -6.51 -19.16
C ARG A 982 4.88 -7.35 -19.44
N MET A 983 4.56 -7.57 -20.72
CA MET A 983 3.33 -8.26 -21.15
C MET A 983 3.43 -9.79 -21.12
N VAL A 984 4.57 -10.36 -21.54
CA VAL A 984 4.72 -11.80 -21.73
C VAL A 984 5.29 -12.44 -20.47
N GLY A 985 4.52 -13.35 -19.86
CA GLY A 985 4.93 -14.12 -18.69
C GLY A 985 5.81 -15.31 -19.05
N ARG A 986 6.55 -15.83 -18.05
CA ARG A 986 7.42 -17.02 -18.19
C ARG A 986 6.66 -18.37 -18.12
N TYR A 987 5.37 -18.36 -17.77
CA TYR A 987 4.53 -19.56 -17.54
C TYR A 987 3.14 -19.45 -18.21
N ILE A 988 2.49 -20.61 -18.40
CA ILE A 988 1.12 -20.73 -18.95
C ILE A 988 0.13 -20.03 -17.98
N GLY A 989 -0.73 -19.16 -18.50
CA GLY A 989 -1.70 -18.35 -17.73
C GLY A 989 -1.14 -17.01 -17.21
N HIS A 990 0.15 -16.94 -16.90
CA HIS A 990 0.79 -15.71 -16.39
C HIS A 990 0.86 -14.59 -17.42
N THR A 991 0.88 -14.92 -18.72
CA THR A 991 0.85 -13.90 -19.79
C THR A 991 -0.51 -13.20 -19.88
N GLU A 992 -1.61 -13.95 -19.71
CA GLU A 992 -2.97 -13.40 -19.70
C GLU A 992 -3.16 -12.48 -18.50
N GLU A 993 -2.70 -12.92 -17.32
CA GLU A 993 -2.75 -12.13 -16.09
C GLU A 993 -1.94 -10.84 -16.20
N ARG A 994 -0.66 -10.90 -16.63
CA ARG A 994 0.19 -9.71 -16.77
C ARG A 994 -0.31 -8.74 -17.84
N THR A 995 -0.75 -9.27 -18.97
CA THR A 995 -1.34 -8.45 -20.04
C THR A 995 -2.65 -7.82 -19.54
N GLY A 996 -3.46 -8.57 -18.79
CA GLY A 996 -4.67 -8.10 -18.13
C GLY A 996 -4.40 -6.97 -17.13
N LEU A 997 -3.41 -7.14 -16.24
CA LEU A 997 -3.02 -6.11 -15.27
C LEU A 997 -2.55 -4.82 -15.95
N LEU A 998 -1.77 -4.90 -17.03
CA LEU A 998 -1.36 -3.71 -17.80
C LEU A 998 -2.54 -3.02 -18.48
N LEU A 999 -3.51 -3.80 -18.98
CA LEU A 999 -4.74 -3.28 -19.56
C LEU A 999 -5.64 -2.63 -18.51
N ASP A 1000 -5.68 -3.19 -17.29
CA ASP A 1000 -6.41 -2.64 -16.17
C ASP A 1000 -5.74 -1.36 -15.63
N GLU A 1001 -4.40 -1.31 -15.60
CA GLU A 1001 -3.62 -0.11 -15.30
C GLU A 1001 -3.89 1.00 -16.34
N ALA A 1002 -4.06 0.63 -17.61
CA ALA A 1002 -4.35 1.57 -18.69
C ALA A 1002 -5.82 1.99 -18.78
N ARG A 1003 -6.72 1.46 -17.92
CA ARG A 1003 -8.14 1.84 -17.92
C ARG A 1003 -8.28 3.34 -17.67
N GLY A 1004 -9.12 3.94 -18.48
CA GLY A 1004 -9.36 5.38 -18.50
C GLY A 1004 -8.32 6.18 -19.28
N GLY A 1005 -7.20 5.57 -19.69
CA GLY A 1005 -6.05 6.23 -20.32
C GLY A 1005 -5.60 5.56 -21.60
N VAL A 1006 -4.29 5.66 -21.87
CA VAL A 1006 -3.65 5.10 -23.07
C VAL A 1006 -2.77 3.92 -22.72
N LEU A 1007 -2.93 2.79 -23.40
CA LEU A 1007 -1.96 1.70 -23.41
C LEU A 1007 -1.02 1.90 -24.61
N PHE A 1008 0.26 2.17 -24.35
CA PHE A 1008 1.27 2.33 -25.39
C PHE A 1008 2.17 1.09 -25.45
N VAL A 1009 2.00 0.26 -26.48
CA VAL A 1009 2.81 -0.95 -26.68
C VAL A 1009 3.97 -0.63 -27.61
N ASP A 1010 5.18 -0.51 -27.05
CA ASP A 1010 6.38 -0.22 -27.83
C ASP A 1010 6.97 -1.49 -28.46
N GLU A 1011 7.53 -1.34 -29.65
CA GLU A 1011 8.04 -2.43 -30.49
C GLU A 1011 7.05 -3.62 -30.59
N ALA A 1012 5.76 -3.32 -30.82
CA ALA A 1012 4.65 -4.27 -30.72
C ALA A 1012 4.79 -5.51 -31.61
N TYR A 1013 5.46 -5.40 -32.76
CA TYR A 1013 5.73 -6.53 -33.65
C TYR A 1013 6.57 -7.62 -32.97
N GLN A 1014 7.28 -7.30 -31.89
CA GLN A 1014 7.99 -8.31 -31.11
C GLN A 1014 7.03 -9.28 -30.42
N LEU A 1015 5.76 -8.95 -30.20
CA LEU A 1015 4.81 -9.88 -29.56
C LEU A 1015 4.51 -11.12 -30.41
N ASP A 1016 4.64 -11.03 -31.73
CA ASP A 1016 4.37 -12.15 -32.64
C ASP A 1016 5.49 -12.27 -33.71
N MET A 1017 6.53 -13.04 -33.36
CA MET A 1017 7.71 -13.27 -34.20
C MET A 1017 7.60 -14.63 -34.91
N PRO A 1018 7.71 -14.69 -36.26
CA PRO A 1018 7.47 -15.91 -37.05
C PRO A 1018 8.37 -17.12 -36.72
N ASP A 1019 9.59 -16.86 -36.24
CA ASP A 1019 10.62 -17.90 -36.02
C ASP A 1019 10.83 -18.23 -34.53
N SER A 1020 10.06 -17.62 -33.61
CA SER A 1020 10.13 -17.96 -32.18
C SER A 1020 9.04 -18.99 -31.83
N SER A 1021 9.43 -20.16 -31.32
CA SER A 1021 8.51 -21.21 -30.84
C SER A 1021 7.78 -20.85 -29.53
N ASN A 1022 7.58 -19.55 -29.25
CA ASN A 1022 7.03 -19.06 -27.98
C ASN A 1022 5.53 -18.75 -28.13
N ASP A 1023 4.70 -19.73 -27.77
CA ASP A 1023 3.23 -19.61 -27.73
C ASP A 1023 2.75 -18.45 -26.85
N PHE A 1024 3.54 -18.01 -25.85
CA PHE A 1024 3.18 -16.95 -24.92
C PHE A 1024 2.99 -15.57 -25.56
N GLY A 1025 3.75 -15.23 -26.60
CA GLY A 1025 3.58 -13.95 -27.30
C GLY A 1025 2.22 -13.85 -28.01
N LYS A 1026 1.77 -14.96 -28.60
CA LYS A 1026 0.47 -15.07 -29.24
C LYS A 1026 -0.67 -14.97 -28.23
N VAL A 1027 -0.51 -15.58 -27.05
CA VAL A 1027 -1.47 -15.46 -25.94
C VAL A 1027 -1.63 -14.00 -25.50
N ALA A 1028 -0.55 -13.20 -25.47
CA ALA A 1028 -0.65 -11.76 -25.19
C ALA A 1028 -1.47 -11.02 -26.27
N VAL A 1029 -1.25 -11.33 -27.55
CA VAL A 1029 -2.00 -10.75 -28.67
C VAL A 1029 -3.48 -11.17 -28.65
N GLU A 1030 -3.79 -12.42 -28.33
CA GLU A 1030 -5.17 -12.92 -28.17
C GLU A 1030 -5.89 -12.23 -27.00
N THR A 1031 -5.20 -12.06 -25.88
CA THR A 1031 -5.70 -11.31 -24.71
C THR A 1031 -6.00 -9.86 -25.09
N LEU A 1032 -5.08 -9.20 -25.82
CA LEU A 1032 -5.27 -7.85 -26.33
C LEU A 1032 -6.48 -7.75 -27.26
N ILE A 1033 -6.62 -8.67 -28.23
CA ILE A 1033 -7.75 -8.67 -29.17
C ILE A 1033 -9.08 -8.78 -28.43
N THR A 1034 -9.16 -9.64 -27.41
CA THR A 1034 -10.36 -9.82 -26.58
C THR A 1034 -10.72 -8.53 -25.85
N ARG A 1035 -9.75 -7.91 -25.18
CA ARG A 1035 -9.96 -6.68 -24.38
C ARG A 1035 -10.20 -5.44 -25.26
N LEU A 1036 -9.63 -5.40 -26.46
CA LEU A 1036 -9.93 -4.37 -27.46
C LEU A 1036 -11.37 -4.47 -28.01
N GLU A 1037 -12.04 -5.62 -27.87
CA GLU A 1037 -13.45 -5.79 -28.21
C GLU A 1037 -14.36 -5.43 -27.04
N ASP A 1038 -14.09 -6.06 -25.89
CA ASP A 1038 -14.92 -6.01 -24.68
C ASP A 1038 -14.86 -4.64 -24.02
N ASP A 1039 -13.67 -4.02 -24.01
CA ASP A 1039 -13.41 -2.75 -23.35
C ASP A 1039 -13.01 -1.63 -24.31
N ARG A 1040 -13.46 -1.69 -25.57
CA ARG A 1040 -13.14 -0.72 -26.64
C ARG A 1040 -13.40 0.77 -26.33
N HIS A 1041 -14.08 1.07 -25.23
CA HIS A 1041 -14.39 2.41 -24.75
C HIS A 1041 -13.69 2.79 -23.44
N SER A 1042 -13.03 1.83 -22.78
CA SER A 1042 -12.43 2.09 -21.47
C SER A 1042 -11.00 2.59 -21.57
N PHE A 1043 -10.28 2.34 -22.68
CA PHE A 1043 -8.91 2.81 -22.90
C PHE A 1043 -8.63 2.98 -24.39
N ILE A 1044 -7.46 3.55 -24.72
CA ILE A 1044 -6.96 3.63 -26.10
C ILE A 1044 -5.63 2.89 -26.22
N ALA A 1045 -5.57 1.86 -27.05
CA ALA A 1045 -4.31 1.21 -27.43
C ALA A 1045 -3.59 1.94 -28.57
N ILE A 1046 -2.29 2.16 -28.39
CA ILE A 1046 -1.34 2.64 -29.40
C ILE A 1046 -0.25 1.59 -29.56
N PHE A 1047 -0.14 0.99 -30.75
CA PHE A 1047 0.91 0.02 -31.07
C PHE A 1047 2.02 0.69 -31.87
N ALA A 1048 3.24 0.73 -31.34
CA ALA A 1048 4.37 1.40 -31.96
C ALA A 1048 5.44 0.43 -32.49
N GLY A 1049 6.11 0.80 -33.58
CA GLY A 1049 7.24 0.02 -34.12
C GLY A 1049 7.72 0.52 -35.50
N TYR A 1050 8.65 -0.22 -36.11
CA TYR A 1050 9.14 0.07 -37.46
C TYR A 1050 8.07 -0.16 -38.52
N THR A 1051 8.02 0.69 -39.54
CA THR A 1051 6.98 0.69 -40.58
C THR A 1051 6.80 -0.69 -41.23
N ASP A 1052 7.89 -1.30 -41.73
CA ASP A 1052 7.82 -2.61 -42.39
C ASP A 1052 7.44 -3.75 -41.42
N ARG A 1053 7.92 -3.69 -40.18
CA ARG A 1053 7.66 -4.71 -39.16
C ARG A 1053 6.23 -4.63 -38.63
N MET A 1054 5.68 -3.43 -38.46
CA MET A 1054 4.29 -3.23 -38.07
C MET A 1054 3.33 -3.66 -39.18
N ALA A 1055 3.65 -3.40 -40.45
CA ALA A 1055 2.87 -3.91 -41.57
C ALA A 1055 2.83 -5.46 -41.58
N GLN A 1056 3.98 -6.09 -41.31
CA GLN A 1056 4.06 -7.55 -41.17
C GLN A 1056 3.24 -8.05 -39.98
N PHE A 1057 3.39 -7.45 -38.80
CA PHE A 1057 2.67 -7.82 -37.58
C PHE A 1057 1.15 -7.77 -37.72
N LEU A 1058 0.61 -6.70 -38.33
CA LEU A 1058 -0.82 -6.57 -38.58
C LEU A 1058 -1.34 -7.57 -39.61
N SER A 1059 -0.51 -7.93 -40.60
CA SER A 1059 -0.88 -8.93 -41.61
C SER A 1059 -1.00 -10.34 -41.02
N LEU A 1060 -0.21 -10.64 -39.99
CA LEU A 1060 -0.27 -11.91 -39.25
C LEU A 1060 -1.46 -11.97 -38.29
N ASN A 1061 -1.94 -10.81 -37.83
CA ASN A 1061 -3.01 -10.68 -36.83
C ASN A 1061 -4.20 -9.89 -37.39
N PRO A 1062 -4.99 -10.47 -38.34
CA PRO A 1062 -6.11 -9.77 -38.96
C PRO A 1062 -7.20 -9.36 -37.94
N GLY A 1063 -7.34 -10.10 -36.84
CA GLY A 1063 -8.24 -9.75 -35.74
C GLY A 1063 -7.84 -8.44 -35.05
N LEU A 1064 -6.55 -8.19 -34.88
CA LEU A 1064 -6.01 -6.95 -34.33
C LEU A 1064 -6.14 -5.80 -35.35
N ALA A 1065 -5.75 -6.04 -36.61
CA ALA A 1065 -5.82 -5.03 -37.67
C ALA A 1065 -7.24 -4.45 -37.86
N SER A 1066 -8.28 -5.29 -37.71
CA SER A 1066 -9.68 -4.84 -37.80
C SER A 1066 -10.12 -3.90 -36.66
N ARG A 1067 -9.46 -3.97 -35.49
CA ARG A 1067 -9.80 -3.21 -34.27
C ARG A 1067 -8.95 -1.96 -34.07
N VAL A 1068 -7.87 -1.84 -34.85
CA VAL A 1068 -6.91 -0.73 -34.78
C VAL A 1068 -6.87 -0.03 -36.15
N PRO A 1069 -7.92 0.72 -36.53
CA PRO A 1069 -8.10 1.21 -37.89
C PRO A 1069 -7.19 2.40 -38.26
N HIS A 1070 -6.64 3.10 -37.28
CA HIS A 1070 -5.84 4.30 -37.50
C HIS A 1070 -4.37 3.96 -37.62
N ASN A 1071 -3.74 4.26 -38.76
CA ASN A 1071 -2.30 4.07 -38.94
C ASN A 1071 -1.63 5.43 -39.20
N ILE A 1072 -0.63 5.75 -38.37
CA ILE A 1072 0.11 7.01 -38.44
C ILE A 1072 1.56 6.70 -38.74
N GLU A 1073 2.05 7.29 -39.83
CA GLU A 1073 3.44 7.21 -40.23
C GLU A 1073 4.23 8.41 -39.67
N PHE A 1074 5.29 8.11 -38.95
CA PHE A 1074 6.26 9.05 -38.39
C PHE A 1074 7.48 9.10 -39.32
N PRO A 1075 7.61 10.15 -40.16
CA PRO A 1075 8.73 10.28 -41.08
C PRO A 1075 10.05 10.52 -40.33
N ASP A 1076 11.16 10.16 -40.96
CA ASP A 1076 12.49 10.54 -40.51
C ASP A 1076 12.66 12.07 -40.57
N TYR A 1077 13.42 12.61 -39.62
CA TYR A 1077 13.74 14.04 -39.57
C TYR A 1077 14.70 14.42 -40.69
N SER A 1078 14.47 15.57 -41.31
CA SER A 1078 15.43 16.14 -42.25
C SER A 1078 16.67 16.66 -41.51
N PRO A 1079 17.82 16.85 -42.21
CA PRO A 1079 19.00 17.47 -41.60
C PRO A 1079 18.71 18.85 -40.98
N ASP A 1080 17.80 19.61 -41.58
CA ASP A 1080 17.38 20.92 -41.07
C ASP A 1080 16.52 20.78 -39.80
N ASP A 1081 15.66 19.76 -39.71
CA ASP A 1081 14.88 19.46 -38.50
C ASP A 1081 15.80 19.05 -37.35
N ILE A 1082 16.80 18.20 -37.60
CA ILE A 1082 17.80 17.81 -36.60
C ILE A 1082 18.58 19.02 -36.11
N ALA A 1083 19.01 19.90 -37.01
CA ALA A 1083 19.69 21.14 -36.67
C ALA A 1083 18.82 22.05 -35.79
N GLU A 1084 17.54 22.20 -36.11
CA GLU A 1084 16.57 22.97 -35.30
C GLU A 1084 16.39 22.35 -33.90
N ILE A 1085 16.29 21.02 -33.79
CA ILE A 1085 16.18 20.33 -32.49
C ILE A 1085 17.42 20.60 -31.62
N VAL A 1086 18.62 20.52 -32.19
CA VAL A 1086 19.88 20.79 -31.45
C VAL A 1086 19.94 22.25 -30.98
N VAL A 1087 19.59 23.19 -31.85
CA VAL A 1087 19.53 24.63 -31.51
C VAL A 1087 18.58 24.87 -30.34
N ARG A 1088 17.35 24.37 -30.41
CA ARG A 1088 16.36 24.53 -29.34
C ARG A 1088 16.82 23.91 -28.02
N THR A 1089 17.48 22.77 -28.09
CA THR A 1089 17.99 22.05 -26.92
C THR A 1089 19.09 22.87 -26.23
N LEU A 1090 20.09 23.32 -26.98
CA LEU A 1090 21.22 24.06 -26.43
C LEU A 1090 20.84 25.48 -25.96
N ARG A 1091 19.89 26.15 -26.65
CA ARG A 1091 19.48 27.53 -26.35
C ARG A 1091 18.84 27.69 -24.96
N ARG A 1092 18.38 26.60 -24.36
CA ARG A 1092 17.87 26.59 -22.97
C ARG A 1092 18.96 26.93 -21.93
N THR A 1093 20.21 26.61 -22.24
CA THR A 1093 21.32 26.65 -21.27
C THR A 1093 22.48 27.53 -21.76
N TRP A 1094 22.68 27.60 -23.08
CA TRP A 1094 23.86 28.19 -23.70
C TRP A 1094 23.49 29.23 -24.76
N SER A 1095 24.38 30.19 -24.99
CA SER A 1095 24.35 31.10 -26.15
C SER A 1095 25.39 30.69 -27.19
N PHE A 1096 25.13 30.90 -28.48
CA PHE A 1096 26.00 30.49 -29.60
C PHE A 1096 25.54 31.17 -30.90
N ASP A 1097 26.35 31.11 -31.96
CA ASP A 1097 25.91 31.50 -33.30
C ASP A 1097 25.01 30.39 -33.88
N GLU A 1098 23.70 30.66 -33.96
CA GLU A 1098 22.72 29.73 -34.51
C GLU A 1098 23.01 29.37 -35.97
N THR A 1099 23.56 30.28 -36.76
CA THR A 1099 23.85 30.04 -38.19
C THR A 1099 24.94 28.99 -38.35
N VAL A 1100 26.00 29.11 -37.53
CA VAL A 1100 27.13 28.18 -37.52
C VAL A 1100 26.68 26.81 -37.01
N LEU A 1101 25.94 26.78 -35.89
CA LEU A 1101 25.43 25.53 -35.31
C LEU A 1101 24.50 24.79 -36.28
N ARG A 1102 23.54 25.50 -36.90
CA ARG A 1102 22.60 24.90 -37.85
C ARG A 1102 23.32 24.29 -39.04
N SER A 1103 24.22 25.06 -39.66
CA SER A 1103 24.97 24.60 -40.82
C SER A 1103 25.85 23.40 -40.49
N ALA A 1104 26.53 23.40 -39.34
CA ALA A 1104 27.43 22.33 -38.95
C ALA A 1104 26.66 21.03 -38.64
N VAL A 1105 25.56 21.12 -37.88
CA VAL A 1105 24.74 19.94 -37.53
C VAL A 1105 24.05 19.37 -38.76
N ALA A 1106 23.48 20.21 -39.63
CA ALA A 1106 22.82 19.75 -40.85
C ALA A 1106 23.82 19.05 -41.80
N GLN A 1107 25.04 19.57 -41.95
CA GLN A 1107 26.09 18.93 -42.75
C GLN A 1107 26.58 17.61 -42.13
N GLY A 1108 26.81 17.58 -40.82
CA GLY A 1108 27.22 16.36 -40.10
C GLY A 1108 26.18 15.25 -40.23
N TYR A 1109 24.91 15.57 -40.01
CA TYR A 1109 23.82 14.61 -40.12
C TYR A 1109 23.59 14.12 -41.57
N ALA A 1110 23.68 15.02 -42.55
CA ALA A 1110 23.57 14.66 -43.96
C ALA A 1110 24.73 13.77 -44.44
N GLY A 1111 25.90 13.89 -43.81
CA GLY A 1111 27.09 13.07 -44.08
C GLY A 1111 26.98 11.62 -43.57
N LEU A 1112 26.09 11.33 -42.62
CA LEU A 1112 25.89 9.98 -42.11
C LEU A 1112 25.18 9.07 -43.13
N PRO A 1113 25.56 7.77 -43.21
CA PRO A 1113 24.81 6.76 -43.96
C PRO A 1113 23.34 6.72 -43.52
N PRO A 1114 22.37 6.49 -44.44
CA PRO A 1114 20.95 6.45 -44.09
C PRO A 1114 20.63 5.49 -42.93
N GLU A 1115 21.26 4.31 -42.88
CA GLU A 1115 21.09 3.36 -41.76
C GLU A 1115 21.62 3.85 -40.40
N SER A 1116 22.54 4.82 -40.37
CA SER A 1116 23.13 5.36 -39.14
C SER A 1116 22.41 6.60 -38.62
N ARG A 1117 21.37 7.07 -39.32
CA ARG A 1117 20.62 8.28 -38.96
C ARG A 1117 19.58 7.98 -37.87
N ALA A 1118 19.99 8.10 -36.61
CA ALA A 1118 19.14 7.80 -35.45
C ALA A 1118 18.13 8.91 -35.05
N ASN A 1119 17.71 9.77 -36.00
CA ASN A 1119 16.71 10.83 -35.77
C ASN A 1119 16.98 11.68 -34.50
N ALA A 1120 15.98 11.95 -33.64
CA ALA A 1120 16.14 12.79 -32.45
C ALA A 1120 17.15 12.21 -31.42
N ARG A 1121 17.47 10.91 -31.47
CA ARG A 1121 18.58 10.36 -30.67
C ARG A 1121 19.91 10.93 -31.13
N GLN A 1122 20.11 11.09 -32.44
CA GLN A 1122 21.30 11.73 -33.00
C GLN A 1122 21.37 13.23 -32.65
N ALA A 1123 20.23 13.93 -32.67
CA ALA A 1123 20.16 15.32 -32.22
C ALA A 1123 20.61 15.47 -30.75
N ARG A 1124 20.15 14.57 -29.87
CA ARG A 1124 20.59 14.54 -28.46
C ARG A 1124 22.09 14.30 -28.35
N ASN A 1125 22.64 13.33 -29.08
CA ASN A 1125 24.07 13.04 -29.09
C ASN A 1125 24.90 14.27 -29.51
N TYR A 1126 24.48 14.99 -30.55
CA TYR A 1126 25.15 16.23 -30.95
C TYR A 1126 25.07 17.32 -29.87
N ALA A 1127 23.90 17.53 -29.27
CA ALA A 1127 23.75 18.53 -28.19
C ALA A 1127 24.60 18.19 -26.96
N ASP A 1128 24.64 16.92 -26.56
CA ASP A 1128 25.44 16.45 -25.43
C ASP A 1128 26.94 16.56 -25.73
N ALA A 1129 27.38 16.13 -26.91
CA ALA A 1129 28.79 16.22 -27.33
C ALA A 1129 29.28 17.68 -27.39
N ILE A 1130 28.48 18.59 -27.96
CA ILE A 1130 28.80 20.02 -28.03
C ILE A 1130 28.84 20.63 -26.62
N SER A 1131 27.87 20.29 -25.76
CA SER A 1131 27.85 20.76 -24.37
C SER A 1131 29.05 20.26 -23.56
N GLN A 1132 29.44 19.00 -23.73
CA GLN A 1132 30.60 18.42 -23.04
C GLN A 1132 31.90 19.04 -23.53
N ALA A 1133 32.09 19.20 -24.84
CA ALA A 1133 33.27 19.86 -25.40
C ALA A 1133 33.42 21.30 -24.88
N HIS A 1134 32.30 22.02 -24.70
CA HIS A 1134 32.32 23.35 -24.10
C HIS A 1134 32.72 23.32 -22.62
N LYS A 1135 32.21 22.38 -21.82
CA LYS A 1135 32.60 22.21 -20.40
C LYS A 1135 34.08 21.87 -20.23
N THR A 1136 34.61 21.00 -21.09
CA THR A 1136 36.04 20.67 -21.12
C THR A 1136 36.86 21.91 -21.44
N TRP A 1137 36.47 22.67 -22.47
CA TRP A 1137 37.13 23.92 -22.85
C TRP A 1137 37.14 24.95 -21.71
N ILE A 1138 36.03 25.12 -20.98
CA ILE A 1138 35.94 26.03 -19.81
C ILE A 1138 36.99 25.64 -18.75
N THR A 1139 37.11 24.34 -18.46
CA THR A 1139 38.02 23.81 -17.44
C THR A 1139 39.48 24.06 -17.82
N GLU A 1140 39.81 23.95 -19.09
CA GLU A 1140 41.18 24.12 -19.61
C GLU A 1140 41.60 25.60 -19.74
N SER A 1141 40.65 26.53 -19.88
CA SER A 1141 40.93 27.90 -20.31
C SER A 1141 41.05 28.94 -19.19
N SER A 1142 40.78 28.59 -17.92
CA SER A 1142 40.85 29.50 -16.76
C SER A 1142 40.18 30.89 -16.97
N THR A 1143 38.97 30.93 -17.54
CA THR A 1143 38.28 32.19 -17.90
C THR A 1143 37.16 32.51 -16.90
N ASP A 1144 37.12 33.74 -16.36
CA ASP A 1144 36.03 34.25 -15.51
C ASP A 1144 35.18 35.31 -16.25
N GLY A 1145 33.85 35.17 -16.23
CA GLY A 1145 32.87 36.16 -16.75
C GLY A 1145 31.76 35.59 -17.65
N ASP A 1146 31.01 36.47 -18.33
CA ASP A 1146 29.90 36.16 -19.25
C ASP A 1146 30.30 35.21 -20.42
N ASP A 1147 31.60 35.03 -20.67
CA ASP A 1147 32.16 34.18 -21.73
C ASP A 1147 31.98 32.67 -21.47
N ILE A 1148 31.65 32.26 -20.24
CA ILE A 1148 31.41 30.85 -19.87
C ILE A 1148 30.07 30.33 -20.44
N ARG A 1149 29.09 31.22 -20.66
CA ARG A 1149 27.75 30.85 -21.18
C ARG A 1149 27.68 30.87 -22.71
N HIS A 1150 28.77 31.17 -23.41
CA HIS A 1150 28.81 31.25 -24.87
C HIS A 1150 29.65 30.13 -25.49
N ILE A 1151 29.03 29.26 -26.29
CA ILE A 1151 29.73 28.19 -27.01
C ILE A 1151 30.36 28.79 -28.27
N ARG A 1152 31.68 28.62 -28.41
CA ARG A 1152 32.45 29.15 -29.54
C ARG A 1152 32.24 28.33 -30.81
N ASP A 1153 32.24 29.00 -31.95
CA ASP A 1153 32.14 28.39 -33.29
C ASP A 1153 33.18 27.28 -33.53
N ALA A 1154 34.42 27.47 -33.03
CA ALA A 1154 35.49 26.48 -33.15
C ALA A 1154 35.18 25.18 -32.40
N THR A 1155 34.47 25.25 -31.25
CA THR A 1155 34.04 24.07 -30.49
C THR A 1155 32.94 23.32 -31.22
N ILE A 1156 31.96 24.07 -31.78
CA ILE A 1156 30.85 23.51 -32.57
C ILE A 1156 31.39 22.79 -33.80
N ILE A 1157 32.24 23.45 -34.58
CA ILE A 1157 32.84 22.88 -35.79
C ILE A 1157 33.78 21.73 -35.45
N GLY A 1158 34.56 21.85 -34.37
CA GLY A 1158 35.51 20.82 -33.95
C GLY A 1158 34.86 19.49 -33.57
N VAL A 1159 33.75 19.53 -32.83
CA VAL A 1159 32.99 18.31 -32.46
C VAL A 1159 32.40 17.64 -33.70
N LEU A 1160 31.84 18.42 -34.62
CA LEU A 1160 31.14 17.90 -35.79
C LEU A 1160 32.07 17.52 -36.95
N ALA A 1161 33.32 18.01 -36.96
CA ALA A 1161 34.35 17.64 -37.92
C ALA A 1161 35.22 16.46 -37.47
N ALA A 1162 35.23 16.13 -36.18
CA ALA A 1162 36.00 15.01 -35.61
C ALA A 1162 35.35 13.63 -35.85
N GLU A 1163 34.08 13.57 -36.25
CA GLU A 1163 33.44 12.34 -36.70
C GLU A 1163 33.66 12.14 -38.21
N PRO A 1164 34.78 11.52 -38.60
CA PRO A 1164 34.65 10.33 -39.42
C PRO A 1164 35.76 9.31 -39.12
N THR A 1165 35.52 8.37 -38.22
CA THR A 1165 36.07 7.00 -38.30
C THR A 1165 35.44 6.14 -37.21
N GLY A 1166 34.81 5.04 -37.62
CA GLY A 1166 34.38 4.00 -36.69
C GLY A 1166 35.54 3.50 -35.83
N GLN A 1167 35.26 3.30 -34.56
CA GLN A 1167 35.99 2.35 -33.74
C GLN A 1167 35.15 1.08 -33.70
N ASP A 1168 35.52 0.12 -34.54
CA ASP A 1168 35.54 -1.28 -34.11
C ASP A 1168 36.46 -1.33 -32.88
N GLN A 1169 35.90 -1.64 -31.71
CA GLN A 1169 36.53 -2.44 -30.66
C GLN A 1169 35.52 -2.94 -29.65
#